data_AF-A0A139AAU5-F1
#
_entry.id   AF-A0A139AAU5-F1
#
_cell.length_a   1.000
_cell.length_b   1.000
_cell.length_c   1.000
_cell.angle_alpha   90.00
_cell.angle_beta   90.00
_cell.angle_gamma   90.00
#
_symmetry.space_group_name_H-M   'P 1'
#
loop_
_entity.id
_entity.type
_entity.pdbx_description
1 polymer ?
#
loop_
_entity_poly.entity_id
_entity_poly.type
_entity_poly.pdbx_seq_one_letter_code
_entity_poly.pdbx_strand_id
1 'polypeptide(L)'
;MQMPPYRPPTPSGTYRAHSPSPTPNGRQRGSQSGPSGNHGPPPGHNTHAVAGGRVTPKPMLTDWSIDRANQHYNVEGWANGYFSIRGASSSAAHLTTGSPGQPVATISTIPNLSSQTHISNGNAPTQGDNSPGSPASQQAPPQPPPSPTSKAVDGTMQVHPLGLKGPTFNIMDVIDDIKEKGLQFPCIVRFLDILRARVILLNEAFLSAISSLNYGGTYRGVYPIKVNQMKEVVDEIVDAGRPFHYGLEAGSKGELTVVLGYNTDPEAITCCNGYKDEEYLRLALLGRKLGRKVVVIVEKLTELPHILRIASEMSVEPYLGLRCKLTSRGSGKWESSGGDFAKFGLTLPELMRAVEVLKERGMERCAKLIHFHVGSQLTELRVVKEAVMEGARIYAKLRKMGLGIEYFDIGGGLGVDYIGTRSGEDGSSMNYDVHEYAYDVVYTLMRICVEEDVPQPHVVSESGRAITAHHALVIVNIFGTITVGSPEEIAAVSTPTDNEHRVVQEMRNIVGSYTSRSKTAKSWQDAQAKKDEALQMFKLGLLSLEDRAKVEGLYWAVARKMMPYTKSRSRKLRIPKEAIDIADKMADQYMANFSIFQSVVDHWGIDQTFPIIPLHRLCEEPSRDSILVDITCDSDGKVDNFVEDYGTDKTISLHTLRPGEDYYIGIFLTGAYQDIMGNLHNMFGRLNEVHIYIGEWEKNFQLLLLVASIADTPDDDDPEDYYIEEVIRGDRVADVLGRLFYNPQDLVRRMKESLTSNIRSGSLKPKEGVALGEFYDSMINSYTYLKAIIYESKNRIRDVSALKEQLY
;
A
#
# COMPACT_ATOMS: atom_id res chain seq x y z
N MET A 1 12.99 43.19 -39.28
CA MET A 1 12.49 42.04 -40.08
C MET A 1 11.49 41.28 -39.24
N GLN A 2 10.20 41.41 -39.55
CA GLN A 2 9.08 40.76 -38.86
C GLN A 2 8.89 39.33 -39.40
N MET A 3 8.72 38.35 -38.51
CA MET A 3 8.25 37.01 -38.85
C MET A 3 6.71 37.00 -39.02
N PRO A 4 6.15 36.13 -39.89
CA PRO A 4 4.70 36.06 -40.12
C PRO A 4 3.97 35.22 -39.06
N PRO A 5 2.66 35.43 -38.86
CA PRO A 5 1.88 34.73 -37.83
C PRO A 5 1.42 33.33 -38.27
N TYR A 6 1.45 32.41 -37.31
CA TYR A 6 1.00 31.02 -37.39
C TYR A 6 -0.54 30.94 -37.47
N ARG A 7 -1.09 30.16 -38.42
CA ARG A 7 -2.53 29.82 -38.52
C ARG A 7 -2.77 28.39 -38.02
N PRO A 8 -3.77 28.15 -37.15
CA PRO A 8 -4.17 26.79 -36.78
C PRO A 8 -5.07 26.15 -37.86
N PRO A 9 -5.08 24.81 -37.99
CA PRO A 9 -5.90 24.11 -38.97
C PRO A 9 -7.36 23.96 -38.52
N THR A 10 -8.28 24.09 -39.47
CA THR A 10 -9.72 23.82 -39.35
C THR A 10 -10.03 22.32 -39.27
N PRO A 11 -11.01 21.87 -38.46
CA PRO A 11 -11.43 20.47 -38.45
C PRO A 11 -12.54 20.21 -39.47
N SER A 12 -12.30 19.26 -40.38
CA SER A 12 -13.33 18.64 -41.21
C SER A 12 -13.40 17.14 -40.89
N GLY A 13 -14.55 16.66 -40.43
CA GLY A 13 -14.77 15.23 -40.19
C GLY A 13 -16.00 14.93 -39.35
N THR A 14 -17.15 14.88 -40.00
CA THR A 14 -18.43 14.42 -39.43
C THR A 14 -18.40 12.92 -39.15
N TYR A 15 -18.51 12.50 -37.89
CA TYR A 15 -18.82 11.12 -37.51
C TYR A 15 -20.25 11.04 -36.95
N ARG A 16 -21.06 10.20 -37.60
CA ARG A 16 -22.44 9.83 -37.24
C ARG A 16 -22.44 9.02 -35.94
N ALA A 17 -23.23 9.45 -34.97
CA ALA A 17 -23.65 8.64 -33.83
C ALA A 17 -24.85 7.75 -34.24
N HIS A 18 -24.74 6.45 -33.97
CA HIS A 18 -25.84 5.50 -34.06
C HIS A 18 -26.51 5.37 -32.68
N SER A 19 -27.76 5.82 -32.59
CA SER A 19 -28.70 5.47 -31.52
C SER A 19 -29.89 4.73 -32.16
N PRO A 20 -30.33 3.56 -31.68
CA PRO A 20 -31.58 2.96 -32.10
C PRO A 20 -32.72 3.35 -31.14
N SER A 21 -33.69 4.09 -31.69
CA SER A 21 -35.02 4.31 -31.10
C SER A 21 -36.01 3.22 -31.60
N PRO A 22 -37.17 3.05 -30.95
CA PRO A 22 -37.92 1.81 -30.89
C PRO A 22 -38.95 1.65 -32.02
N THR A 23 -39.29 0.40 -32.34
CA THR A 23 -40.45 0.05 -33.16
C THR A 23 -41.61 -0.43 -32.28
N PRO A 24 -42.83 0.09 -32.48
CA PRO A 24 -44.06 -0.51 -31.98
C PRO A 24 -44.72 -1.35 -33.08
N ASN A 25 -45.30 -2.49 -32.72
CA ASN A 25 -46.55 -2.94 -33.34
C ASN A 25 -47.18 -4.08 -32.53
N GLY A 26 -48.39 -3.81 -32.06
CA GLY A 26 -49.22 -4.76 -31.35
C GLY A 26 -50.00 -5.69 -32.28
N ARG A 27 -50.44 -6.81 -31.70
CA ARG A 27 -51.67 -7.50 -32.10
C ARG A 27 -52.45 -7.87 -30.83
N GLN A 28 -53.70 -7.44 -30.80
CA GLN A 28 -54.71 -7.74 -29.79
C GLN A 28 -55.44 -9.07 -30.05
N ARG A 29 -56.16 -9.50 -29.01
CA ARG A 29 -57.33 -10.40 -28.93
C ARG A 29 -56.98 -11.88 -28.69
N GLY A 30 -57.62 -12.62 -27.78
CA GLY A 30 -58.90 -12.41 -27.10
C GLY A 30 -59.06 -13.24 -25.82
N SER A 31 -60.24 -13.08 -25.24
CA SER A 31 -60.70 -13.36 -23.89
C SER A 31 -61.42 -14.71 -23.68
N GLN A 32 -61.72 -15.02 -22.41
CA GLN A 32 -62.71 -16.00 -21.87
C GLN A 32 -62.21 -17.46 -21.79
N SER A 33 -62.52 -18.31 -20.80
CA SER A 33 -63.41 -18.35 -19.62
C SER A 33 -63.04 -19.61 -18.79
N GLY A 34 -63.30 -19.65 -17.46
CA GLY A 34 -62.96 -20.75 -16.52
C GLY A 34 -63.80 -22.05 -16.67
N PRO A 35 -64.13 -22.82 -15.61
CA PRO A 35 -63.60 -22.91 -14.24
C PRO A 35 -63.29 -24.37 -13.80
N SER A 36 -62.63 -24.57 -12.64
CA SER A 36 -62.84 -25.77 -11.82
C SER A 36 -62.54 -25.49 -10.34
N GLY A 37 -63.58 -25.58 -9.52
CA GLY A 37 -63.47 -25.69 -8.08
C GLY A 37 -63.58 -27.15 -7.66
N ASN A 38 -63.01 -27.49 -6.51
CA ASN A 38 -63.61 -28.48 -5.64
C ASN A 38 -63.25 -28.27 -4.17
N HIS A 39 -64.20 -28.64 -3.32
CA HIS A 39 -64.42 -28.26 -1.93
C HIS A 39 -63.66 -29.07 -0.88
N GLY A 40 -63.52 -28.49 0.32
CA GLY A 40 -63.38 -29.21 1.60
C GLY A 40 -63.18 -28.26 2.80
N PRO A 41 -64.13 -28.16 3.77
CA PRO A 41 -64.04 -27.31 4.96
C PRO A 41 -63.76 -28.16 6.25
N PRO A 42 -63.76 -27.62 7.50
CA PRO A 42 -62.63 -27.69 8.43
C PRO A 42 -62.88 -28.59 9.66
N PRO A 43 -61.96 -28.61 10.65
CA PRO A 43 -62.42 -28.72 12.03
C PRO A 43 -61.81 -27.62 12.93
N GLY A 44 -62.65 -27.16 13.85
CA GLY A 44 -62.39 -26.03 14.75
C GLY A 44 -61.80 -26.39 16.11
N HIS A 45 -61.37 -25.31 16.76
CA HIS A 45 -61.18 -25.04 18.19
C HIS A 45 -60.37 -26.00 19.06
N ASN A 46 -59.22 -25.50 19.54
CA ASN A 46 -59.03 -25.41 20.98
C ASN A 46 -58.23 -24.16 21.38
N THR A 47 -58.79 -23.49 22.39
CA THR A 47 -58.35 -22.26 23.05
C THR A 47 -57.22 -22.53 24.03
N HIS A 48 -56.14 -21.74 24.01
CA HIS A 48 -55.45 -21.33 25.24
C HIS A 48 -54.78 -19.96 25.03
N ALA A 49 -55.08 -19.06 25.96
CA ALA A 49 -54.67 -17.66 25.98
C ALA A 49 -53.15 -17.52 26.22
N VAL A 50 -52.50 -16.68 25.41
CA VAL A 50 -51.12 -16.24 25.57
C VAL A 50 -51.11 -15.02 26.48
N ALA A 51 -50.54 -15.15 27.69
CA ALA A 51 -50.17 -14.01 28.51
C ALA A 51 -48.80 -13.47 28.03
N GLY A 52 -48.76 -12.17 27.75
CA GLY A 52 -47.64 -11.50 27.10
C GLY A 52 -46.38 -11.40 27.97
N GLY A 53 -45.26 -11.84 27.40
CA GLY A 53 -43.93 -11.39 27.79
C GLY A 53 -43.44 -10.36 26.77
N ARG A 54 -43.12 -9.14 27.22
CA ARG A 54 -42.34 -8.18 26.42
C ARG A 54 -41.01 -8.84 26.06
N VAL A 55 -40.84 -9.22 24.80
CA VAL A 55 -39.52 -9.53 24.25
C VAL A 55 -38.83 -8.19 24.03
N THR A 56 -38.14 -7.71 25.05
CA THR A 56 -37.01 -6.79 24.83
C THR A 56 -36.03 -7.54 23.92
N PRO A 57 -35.60 -6.95 22.78
CA PRO A 57 -34.52 -7.57 22.02
C PRO A 57 -33.33 -7.67 22.97
N LYS A 58 -32.89 -8.90 23.26
CA LYS A 58 -31.56 -9.11 23.84
C LYS A 58 -30.58 -8.41 22.91
N PRO A 59 -29.64 -7.58 23.42
CA PRO A 59 -28.51 -7.19 22.60
C PRO A 59 -27.87 -8.50 22.11
N MET A 60 -27.62 -8.61 20.81
CA MET A 60 -26.74 -9.66 20.33
C MET A 60 -25.40 -9.36 21.01
N LEU A 61 -25.02 -10.17 22.00
CA LEU A 61 -23.62 -10.21 22.42
C LEU A 61 -22.85 -10.67 21.20
N THR A 62 -22.10 -9.77 20.62
CA THR A 62 -21.04 -10.05 19.66
C THR A 62 -19.88 -10.61 20.46
N ASP A 63 -19.44 -11.83 20.12
CA ASP A 63 -18.23 -12.45 20.66
C ASP A 63 -17.00 -11.75 20.07
N TRP A 64 -16.86 -10.43 20.27
CA TRP A 64 -15.66 -9.71 19.84
C TRP A 64 -14.48 -10.10 20.74
N SER A 65 -13.36 -10.42 20.11
CA SER A 65 -12.09 -10.76 20.73
C SER A 65 -10.96 -10.25 19.85
N ILE A 66 -9.73 -10.30 20.35
CA ILE A 66 -8.54 -9.94 19.57
C ILE A 66 -8.39 -10.87 18.36
N ASP A 67 -8.69 -12.16 18.51
CA ASP A 67 -8.73 -13.11 17.38
C ASP A 67 -9.78 -12.72 16.34
N ARG A 68 -10.95 -12.25 16.79
CA ARG A 68 -11.98 -11.75 15.86
C ARG A 68 -11.51 -10.49 15.14
N ALA A 69 -10.79 -9.58 15.80
CA ALA A 69 -10.18 -8.42 15.15
C ALA A 69 -9.14 -8.83 14.10
N ASN A 70 -8.27 -9.80 14.44
CA ASN A 70 -7.26 -10.36 13.54
C ASN A 70 -7.88 -10.92 12.25
N GLN A 71 -8.98 -11.68 12.39
CA GLN A 71 -9.75 -12.20 11.26
C GLN A 71 -10.47 -11.11 10.47
N HIS A 72 -11.08 -10.15 11.18
CA HIS A 72 -11.89 -9.11 10.56
C HIS A 72 -11.05 -8.19 9.67
N TYR A 73 -9.83 -7.81 10.09
CA TYR A 73 -8.90 -7.03 9.25
C TYR A 73 -7.92 -7.89 8.43
N ASN A 74 -8.09 -9.22 8.49
CA ASN A 74 -7.25 -10.23 7.84
C ASN A 74 -5.72 -10.02 8.02
N VAL A 75 -5.28 -9.62 9.22
CA VAL A 75 -3.88 -9.20 9.46
C VAL A 75 -2.91 -10.33 9.10
N GLU A 76 -3.17 -11.56 9.55
CA GLU A 76 -2.34 -12.73 9.22
C GLU A 76 -2.18 -12.97 7.72
N GLY A 77 -3.20 -12.65 6.92
CA GLY A 77 -3.20 -12.91 5.48
C GLY A 77 -2.21 -12.02 4.72
N TRP A 78 -2.20 -10.72 4.98
CA TRP A 78 -1.36 -9.75 4.25
C TRP A 78 -0.05 -9.40 4.96
N ALA A 79 0.04 -9.57 6.28
CA ALA A 79 1.20 -9.18 7.07
C ALA A 79 2.44 -10.05 6.81
N ASN A 80 2.24 -11.27 6.29
CA ASN A 80 3.30 -12.24 5.98
C ASN A 80 4.25 -12.48 7.17
N GLY A 81 3.71 -12.45 8.39
CA GLY A 81 4.44 -12.65 9.64
C GLY A 81 5.24 -11.45 10.15
N TYR A 82 5.23 -10.30 9.45
CA TYR A 82 5.92 -9.08 9.89
C TYR A 82 5.08 -8.19 10.81
N PHE A 83 3.76 -8.40 10.83
CA PHE A 83 2.83 -7.63 11.66
C PHE A 83 1.81 -8.57 12.30
N SER A 84 1.41 -8.27 13.53
CA SER A 84 0.35 -9.00 14.25
C SER A 84 -0.40 -8.06 15.20
N ILE A 85 -1.45 -8.57 15.86
CA ILE A 85 -2.11 -7.88 16.96
C ILE A 85 -1.66 -8.52 18.28
N ARG A 86 -1.19 -7.73 19.24
CA ARG A 86 -0.80 -8.22 20.57
C ARG A 86 -1.98 -8.90 21.25
N GLY A 87 -1.77 -10.12 21.74
CA GLY A 87 -2.80 -10.94 22.40
C GLY A 87 -3.65 -11.79 21.44
N ALA A 88 -3.41 -11.73 20.12
CA ALA A 88 -4.02 -12.68 19.18
C ALA A 88 -3.34 -14.05 19.32
N SER A 89 -4.14 -15.13 19.28
CA SER A 89 -3.62 -16.48 19.15
C SER A 89 -3.02 -16.66 17.76
N SER A 90 -1.72 -16.97 17.67
CA SER A 90 -1.09 -17.22 16.37
C SER A 90 -1.67 -18.49 15.74
N SER A 91 -2.34 -18.37 14.59
CA SER A 91 -2.92 -19.52 13.86
C SER A 91 -1.87 -20.41 13.17
N ALA A 92 -0.64 -20.51 13.69
CA ALA A 92 0.48 -21.22 13.05
C ALA A 92 0.29 -22.74 12.92
N ALA A 93 -0.88 -23.30 13.28
CA ALA A 93 -1.17 -24.73 13.27
C ALA A 93 -2.05 -25.22 12.09
N HIS A 94 -2.58 -24.37 11.20
CA HIS A 94 -3.59 -24.82 10.22
C HIS A 94 -3.32 -24.60 8.72
N LEU A 95 -2.12 -24.19 8.30
CA LEU A 95 -1.76 -24.10 6.87
C LEU A 95 -0.64 -25.05 6.40
N THR A 96 -0.17 -25.97 7.24
CA THR A 96 0.77 -27.02 6.84
C THR A 96 0.15 -28.41 6.94
N THR A 97 -0.66 -28.80 5.95
CA THR A 97 -0.87 -30.22 5.65
C THR A 97 -0.61 -30.48 4.17
N GLY A 98 0.64 -30.28 3.76
CA GLY A 98 1.27 -31.06 2.70
C GLY A 98 2.01 -32.22 3.35
N SER A 99 1.70 -33.45 2.95
CA SER A 99 2.23 -34.70 3.53
C SER A 99 3.76 -34.68 3.74
N PRO A 100 4.28 -35.14 4.89
CA PRO A 100 5.71 -35.18 5.12
C PRO A 100 6.36 -36.28 4.27
N GLY A 101 7.13 -35.86 3.27
CA GLY A 101 8.17 -36.69 2.66
C GLY A 101 9.27 -36.97 3.69
N GLN A 102 9.76 -38.20 3.72
CA GLN A 102 10.72 -38.70 4.70
C GLN A 102 12.00 -37.85 4.81
N PRO A 103 12.64 -37.81 6.00
CA PRO A 103 13.84 -37.02 6.23
C PRO A 103 15.02 -37.56 5.39
N VAL A 104 15.56 -36.69 4.54
CA VAL A 104 16.84 -36.92 3.87
C VAL A 104 17.96 -36.63 4.87
N ALA A 105 18.90 -37.56 4.97
CA ALA A 105 20.02 -37.53 5.90
C ALA A 105 20.85 -36.24 5.82
N THR A 106 21.16 -35.69 6.98
CA THR A 106 22.10 -34.59 7.21
C THR A 106 23.49 -34.95 6.68
N ILE A 107 24.00 -34.20 5.72
CA ILE A 107 25.41 -34.25 5.31
C ILE A 107 26.10 -32.99 5.84
N SER A 108 26.87 -33.19 6.90
CA SER A 108 27.88 -32.26 7.38
C SER A 108 29.11 -32.31 6.46
N THR A 109 29.45 -31.22 5.77
CA THR A 109 30.82 -30.90 5.35
C THR A 109 30.89 -29.51 4.73
N ILE A 110 31.31 -28.52 5.52
CA ILE A 110 31.96 -27.30 5.03
C ILE A 110 33.48 -27.52 5.21
N PRO A 111 34.33 -27.32 4.19
CA PRO A 111 35.77 -27.45 4.37
C PRO A 111 36.35 -26.22 5.06
N ASN A 112 37.04 -26.46 6.18
CA ASN A 112 37.95 -25.52 6.84
C ASN A 112 39.11 -25.14 5.90
N LEU A 113 39.31 -23.84 5.67
CA LEU A 113 40.60 -23.29 5.25
C LEU A 113 41.31 -22.74 6.49
N SER A 114 42.32 -23.50 6.93
CA SER A 114 43.32 -23.03 7.89
C SER A 114 44.59 -22.64 7.12
N SER A 115 45.18 -21.51 7.49
CA SER A 115 46.60 -21.25 7.27
C SER A 115 47.22 -20.83 8.60
N GLN A 116 48.10 -21.71 9.08
CA GLN A 116 48.93 -21.53 10.26
C GLN A 116 50.03 -20.50 9.98
N THR A 117 50.35 -19.67 10.98
CA THR A 117 51.75 -19.35 11.29
C THR A 117 51.94 -19.33 12.81
N HIS A 118 52.98 -20.04 13.24
CA HIS A 118 53.39 -20.30 14.62
C HIS A 118 54.19 -19.13 15.24
N ILE A 119 54.42 -19.27 16.56
CA ILE A 119 55.52 -18.80 17.43
C ILE A 119 55.11 -17.65 18.38
N SER A 120 55.47 -17.58 19.66
CA SER A 120 55.67 -18.52 20.78
C SER A 120 55.81 -17.69 22.08
N ASN A 121 55.47 -18.31 23.22
CA ASN A 121 56.02 -18.13 24.58
C ASN A 121 56.03 -16.74 25.28
N GLY A 122 55.34 -16.68 26.44
CA GLY A 122 56.07 -16.80 27.71
C GLY A 122 55.83 -15.76 28.83
N ASN A 123 55.33 -16.29 29.95
CA ASN A 123 55.62 -15.94 31.35
C ASN A 123 54.85 -14.82 32.09
N ALA A 124 54.06 -15.27 33.08
CA ALA A 124 53.83 -14.61 34.37
C ALA A 124 55.06 -14.78 35.30
N PRO A 125 55.19 -14.11 36.48
CA PRO A 125 54.45 -14.55 37.68
C PRO A 125 54.16 -13.52 38.82
N THR A 126 53.27 -13.93 39.75
CA THR A 126 53.24 -13.77 41.24
C THR A 126 53.06 -12.38 41.89
N GLN A 127 51.92 -12.10 42.56
CA GLN A 127 51.50 -12.39 43.97
C GLN A 127 51.88 -11.30 45.00
N GLY A 128 50.90 -10.86 45.81
CA GLY A 128 51.14 -10.50 47.23
C GLY A 128 50.56 -9.18 47.78
N ASP A 129 49.39 -9.30 48.43
CA ASP A 129 49.05 -8.78 49.78
C ASP A 129 48.66 -7.31 50.10
N ASN A 130 47.44 -7.22 50.65
CA ASN A 130 46.92 -6.46 51.81
C ASN A 130 46.92 -4.90 51.89
N SER A 131 45.67 -4.40 52.01
CA SER A 131 45.06 -3.10 52.42
C SER A 131 45.75 -2.32 53.58
N PRO A 132 45.36 -1.06 53.98
CA PRO A 132 44.10 -0.34 53.74
C PRO A 132 44.17 1.22 53.58
N GLY A 133 43.02 1.86 53.30
CA GLY A 133 42.79 3.29 53.65
C GLY A 133 41.92 4.09 52.67
N SER A 134 40.64 4.29 53.01
CA SER A 134 39.71 5.23 52.36
C SER A 134 40.19 6.70 52.47
N PRO A 135 39.70 7.61 51.59
CA PRO A 135 38.54 8.40 52.03
C PRO A 135 37.50 8.76 50.95
N ALA A 136 36.26 8.85 51.44
CA ALA A 136 35.20 9.81 51.09
C ALA A 136 34.77 9.99 49.62
N SER A 137 33.56 9.46 49.40
CA SER A 137 32.60 9.70 48.33
C SER A 137 32.28 11.18 48.03
N GLN A 138 32.35 11.56 46.76
CA GLN A 138 31.51 12.61 46.18
C GLN A 138 30.44 11.95 45.31
N GLN A 139 29.17 12.16 45.67
CA GLN A 139 28.00 11.65 44.96
C GLN A 139 27.86 12.33 43.60
N ALA A 140 27.80 11.53 42.54
CA ALA A 140 27.30 11.94 41.24
C ALA A 140 25.79 12.26 41.34
N PRO A 141 25.27 13.21 40.54
CA PRO A 141 23.85 13.54 40.55
C PRO A 141 23.01 12.31 40.16
N PRO A 142 21.81 12.13 40.74
CA PRO A 142 20.96 10.99 40.45
C PRO A 142 20.57 11.01 38.97
N GLN A 143 20.80 9.89 38.31
CA GLN A 143 20.19 9.60 37.02
C GLN A 143 18.67 9.79 37.13
N PRO A 144 17.99 10.34 36.11
CA PRO A 144 16.53 10.38 36.12
C PRO A 144 16.01 8.95 36.29
N PRO A 145 14.91 8.76 37.04
CA PRO A 145 14.31 7.43 37.14
C PRO A 145 13.94 6.94 35.73
N PRO A 146 14.07 5.63 35.44
CA PRO A 146 13.54 5.08 34.21
C PRO A 146 12.07 5.48 34.08
N SER A 147 11.71 5.93 32.88
CA SER A 147 10.33 6.18 32.47
C SER A 147 9.46 5.01 32.93
N PRO A 148 8.25 5.25 33.47
CA PRO A 148 7.37 4.15 33.84
C PRO A 148 7.10 3.31 32.60
N THR A 149 7.60 2.07 32.59
CA THR A 149 7.30 1.10 31.55
C THR A 149 5.79 1.04 31.38
N SER A 150 5.32 1.43 30.19
CA SER A 150 3.92 1.31 29.83
C SER A 150 3.58 -0.17 29.97
N LYS A 151 2.57 -0.51 30.79
CA LYS A 151 2.10 -1.89 30.85
C LYS A 151 1.60 -2.24 29.45
N ALA A 152 2.24 -3.20 28.80
CA ALA A 152 1.89 -3.59 27.44
C ALA A 152 0.39 -3.87 27.32
N VAL A 153 -0.29 -3.13 26.45
CA VAL A 153 -1.75 -3.16 26.28
C VAL A 153 -2.10 -4.09 25.13
N ASP A 154 -2.84 -5.16 25.42
CA ASP A 154 -3.38 -6.07 24.40
C ASP A 154 -4.32 -5.34 23.42
N GLY A 155 -4.41 -5.82 22.17
CA GLY A 155 -5.20 -5.15 21.13
C GLY A 155 -4.49 -3.94 20.50
N THR A 156 -3.16 -3.96 20.49
CA THR A 156 -2.30 -3.00 19.77
C THR A 156 -1.52 -3.73 18.68
N MET A 157 -1.17 -3.01 17.61
CA MET A 157 -0.38 -3.58 16.50
C MET A 157 1.09 -3.80 16.91
N GLN A 158 1.64 -4.95 16.54
CA GLN A 158 3.03 -5.33 16.76
C GLN A 158 3.76 -5.50 15.43
N VAL A 159 5.07 -5.26 15.47
CA VAL A 159 5.99 -5.46 14.35
C VAL A 159 6.95 -6.60 14.70
N HIS A 160 7.27 -7.43 13.71
CA HIS A 160 8.17 -8.58 13.80
C HIS A 160 9.16 -8.53 12.63
N PRO A 161 10.20 -7.68 12.65
CA PRO A 161 11.00 -7.45 11.44
C PRO A 161 11.70 -8.69 10.88
N LEU A 162 11.97 -9.68 11.74
CA LEU A 162 12.54 -10.99 11.40
C LEU A 162 11.48 -12.12 11.31
N GLY A 163 10.20 -11.78 11.29
CA GLY A 163 9.08 -12.73 11.32
C GLY A 163 8.65 -13.12 12.74
N LEU A 164 7.52 -13.84 12.85
CA LEU A 164 6.80 -14.13 14.12
C LEU A 164 7.60 -14.83 15.24
N LYS A 165 8.79 -15.36 14.93
CA LYS A 165 9.69 -16.01 15.92
C LYS A 165 10.86 -15.13 16.33
N GLY A 166 10.99 -13.95 15.72
CA GLY A 166 12.04 -12.98 15.99
C GLY A 166 11.64 -11.97 17.06
N PRO A 167 12.49 -10.96 17.30
CA PRO A 167 12.17 -9.85 18.20
C PRO A 167 10.93 -9.09 17.73
N THR A 168 10.19 -8.55 18.70
CA THR A 168 8.93 -7.84 18.46
C THR A 168 8.85 -6.57 19.28
N PHE A 169 8.17 -5.56 18.74
CA PHE A 169 7.90 -4.32 19.47
C PHE A 169 6.52 -3.77 19.11
N ASN A 170 5.98 -2.93 20.00
CA ASN A 170 4.67 -2.32 19.82
C ASN A 170 4.78 -1.05 18.98
N ILE A 171 3.86 -0.89 18.02
CA ILE A 171 3.83 0.34 17.22
C ILE A 171 3.44 1.58 18.04
N MET A 172 2.74 1.39 19.17
CA MET A 172 2.37 2.51 20.03
C MET A 172 3.58 3.12 20.72
N ASP A 173 4.59 2.31 21.09
CA ASP A 173 5.85 2.82 21.63
C ASP A 173 6.58 3.66 20.58
N VAL A 174 6.57 3.22 19.31
CA VAL A 174 7.12 3.99 18.18
C VAL A 174 6.41 5.33 18.00
N ILE A 175 5.08 5.34 18.13
CA ILE A 175 4.28 6.57 18.04
C ILE A 175 4.66 7.55 19.15
N ASP A 176 4.88 7.06 20.37
CA ASP A 176 5.30 7.88 21.50
C ASP A 176 6.71 8.44 21.28
N ASP A 177 7.66 7.63 20.81
CA ASP A 177 9.01 8.09 20.44
C ASP A 177 9.00 9.17 19.34
N ILE A 178 8.14 9.02 18.31
CA ILE A 178 7.95 10.01 17.25
C ILE A 178 7.49 11.35 17.85
N LYS A 179 6.54 11.31 18.79
CA LYS A 179 6.03 12.50 19.49
C LYS A 179 7.10 13.14 20.38
N GLU A 180 7.86 12.33 21.11
CA GLU A 180 8.94 12.81 21.98
C GLU A 180 10.05 13.52 21.18
N LYS A 181 10.34 13.04 19.97
CA LYS A 181 11.25 13.71 19.02
C LYS A 181 10.64 14.98 18.38
N GLY A 182 9.40 15.34 18.73
CA GLY A 182 8.72 16.54 18.26
C GLY A 182 8.22 16.47 16.83
N LEU A 183 8.06 15.26 16.27
CA LEU A 183 7.52 15.06 14.93
C LEU A 183 5.99 15.06 14.97
N GLN A 184 5.39 15.45 13.86
CA GLN A 184 3.94 15.52 13.71
C GLN A 184 3.46 14.44 12.74
N PHE A 185 2.27 13.90 12.98
CA PHE A 185 1.59 13.05 12.02
C PHE A 185 0.95 13.92 10.92
N PRO A 186 0.86 13.42 9.67
CA PRO A 186 1.21 12.08 9.21
C PRO A 186 2.73 11.81 9.17
N CYS A 187 3.11 10.56 9.44
CA CYS A 187 4.50 10.09 9.45
C CYS A 187 4.60 8.72 8.78
N ILE A 188 5.65 8.48 7.99
CA ILE A 188 6.00 7.15 7.50
C ILE A 188 7.04 6.52 8.42
N VAL A 189 6.84 5.26 8.75
CA VAL A 189 7.76 4.44 9.53
C VAL A 189 8.34 3.39 8.60
N ARG A 190 9.68 3.30 8.51
CA ARG A 190 10.39 2.29 7.72
C ARG A 190 11.07 1.29 8.64
N PHE A 191 10.80 0.02 8.41
CA PHE A 191 11.41 -1.12 9.09
C PHE A 191 12.47 -1.71 8.17
N LEU A 192 13.70 -1.23 8.28
CA LEU A 192 14.76 -1.53 7.31
C LEU A 192 15.21 -3.00 7.38
N ASP A 193 15.12 -3.62 8.55
CA ASP A 193 15.32 -5.07 8.74
C ASP A 193 14.36 -5.95 7.92
N ILE A 194 13.14 -5.46 7.65
CA ILE A 194 12.20 -6.19 6.77
C ILE A 194 12.77 -6.25 5.36
N LEU A 195 13.40 -5.20 4.83
CA LEU A 195 14.04 -5.24 3.51
C LEU A 195 15.11 -6.34 3.45
N ARG A 196 15.96 -6.40 4.48
CA ARG A 196 17.01 -7.40 4.61
C ARG A 196 16.42 -8.81 4.60
N ALA A 197 15.40 -9.05 5.44
CA ALA A 197 14.70 -10.33 5.50
C ALA A 197 14.05 -10.74 4.17
N ARG A 198 13.46 -9.78 3.43
CA ARG A 198 12.85 -10.05 2.12
C ARG A 198 13.89 -10.40 1.05
N VAL A 199 15.04 -9.73 1.03
CA VAL A 199 16.15 -10.07 0.12
C VAL A 199 16.64 -11.49 0.39
N ILE A 200 16.87 -11.84 1.67
CA ILE A 200 17.34 -13.17 2.07
C ILE A 200 16.32 -14.24 1.68
N LEU A 201 15.04 -14.06 2.04
CA LEU A 201 13.96 -15.01 1.73
C LEU A 201 13.91 -15.36 0.24
N LEU A 202 13.98 -14.36 -0.64
CA LEU A 202 13.92 -14.59 -2.08
C LEU A 202 15.12 -15.41 -2.57
N ASN A 203 16.33 -15.06 -2.14
CA ASN A 203 17.52 -15.78 -2.54
C ASN A 203 17.52 -17.23 -2.01
N GLU A 204 17.14 -17.43 -0.75
CA GLU A 204 17.05 -18.76 -0.14
C GLU A 204 15.98 -19.63 -0.80
N ALA A 205 14.83 -19.05 -1.18
CA ALA A 205 13.79 -19.78 -1.91
C ALA A 205 14.32 -20.33 -3.25
N PHE A 206 15.05 -19.51 -4.02
CA PHE A 206 15.68 -19.96 -5.25
C PHE A 206 16.84 -20.95 -5.03
N LEU A 207 17.67 -20.75 -4.01
CA LEU A 207 18.74 -21.69 -3.66
C LEU A 207 18.19 -23.06 -3.27
N SER A 208 17.10 -23.09 -2.50
CA SER A 208 16.39 -24.32 -2.14
C SER A 208 15.80 -25.03 -3.37
N ALA A 209 15.15 -24.29 -4.27
CA ALA A 209 14.65 -24.82 -5.53
C ALA A 209 15.78 -25.39 -6.41
N ILE A 210 16.90 -24.68 -6.53
CA ILE A 210 18.08 -25.11 -7.30
C ILE A 210 18.68 -26.40 -6.70
N SER A 211 18.86 -26.45 -5.39
CA SER A 211 19.43 -27.61 -4.71
C SER A 211 18.52 -28.84 -4.82
N SER A 212 17.21 -28.67 -4.58
CA SER A 212 16.24 -29.77 -4.62
C SER A 212 16.07 -30.38 -6.01
N LEU A 213 16.21 -29.57 -7.06
CA LEU A 213 16.09 -29.98 -8.46
C LEU A 213 17.43 -30.36 -9.10
N ASN A 214 18.54 -30.23 -8.37
CA ASN A 214 19.90 -30.40 -8.90
C ASN A 214 20.13 -29.58 -10.18
N TYR A 215 19.68 -28.32 -10.14
CA TYR A 215 19.80 -27.38 -11.24
C TYR A 215 21.25 -26.88 -11.38
N GLY A 216 21.81 -26.96 -12.58
CA GLY A 216 23.22 -26.62 -12.86
C GLY A 216 23.53 -25.13 -12.95
N GLY A 217 22.50 -24.28 -13.06
CA GLY A 217 22.64 -22.83 -13.00
C GLY A 217 22.63 -22.29 -11.56
N THR A 218 22.74 -20.98 -11.42
CA THR A 218 22.69 -20.27 -10.13
C THR A 218 21.61 -19.20 -10.19
N TYR A 219 21.19 -18.67 -9.05
CA TYR A 219 20.28 -17.54 -8.99
C TYR A 219 21.04 -16.23 -8.75
N ARG A 220 20.58 -15.16 -9.40
CA ARG A 220 21.04 -13.77 -9.19
C ARG A 220 19.81 -12.87 -9.14
N GLY A 221 19.37 -12.50 -7.94
CA GLY A 221 18.34 -11.47 -7.81
C GLY A 221 18.87 -10.10 -8.22
N VAL A 222 18.01 -9.29 -8.80
CA VAL A 222 18.33 -7.93 -9.25
C VAL A 222 17.25 -6.99 -8.73
N TYR A 223 17.62 -5.90 -8.04
CA TYR A 223 16.64 -4.94 -7.56
C TYR A 223 16.40 -3.83 -8.59
N PRO A 224 15.19 -3.73 -9.18
CA PRO A 224 14.84 -2.60 -10.04
C PRO A 224 14.56 -1.37 -9.19
N ILE A 225 15.49 -0.41 -9.19
CA ILE A 225 15.38 0.77 -8.32
C ILE A 225 14.17 1.64 -8.66
N LYS A 226 13.56 1.46 -9.84
CA LYS A 226 12.29 2.11 -10.23
C LYS A 226 11.16 1.93 -9.22
N VAL A 227 11.21 0.87 -8.41
CA VAL A 227 10.19 0.56 -7.40
C VAL A 227 10.35 1.47 -6.17
N ASN A 228 11.59 1.74 -5.76
CA ASN A 228 11.92 2.69 -4.71
C ASN A 228 13.40 3.13 -4.84
N GLN A 229 13.63 4.37 -5.29
CA GLN A 229 14.97 4.94 -5.52
C GLN A 229 15.54 5.63 -4.27
N MET A 230 14.83 5.62 -3.14
CA MET A 230 15.33 6.25 -1.91
C MET A 230 16.65 5.63 -1.51
N LYS A 231 17.58 6.48 -1.06
CA LYS A 231 18.95 6.06 -0.78
C LYS A 231 18.98 4.94 0.25
N GLU A 232 18.20 5.08 1.30
CA GLU A 232 18.19 4.25 2.50
C GLU A 232 17.59 2.86 2.19
N VAL A 233 16.65 2.81 1.24
CA VAL A 233 16.11 1.54 0.72
C VAL A 233 17.14 0.82 -0.15
N VAL A 234 17.82 1.55 -1.05
CA VAL A 234 18.82 0.96 -1.94
C VAL A 234 20.06 0.48 -1.16
N ASP A 235 20.51 1.25 -0.17
CA ASP A 235 21.62 0.90 0.73
C ASP A 235 21.39 -0.47 1.36
N GLU A 236 20.23 -0.64 2.00
CA GLU A 236 19.88 -1.85 2.74
C GLU A 236 19.74 -3.08 1.84
N ILE A 237 19.12 -2.92 0.67
CA ILE A 237 18.99 -4.00 -0.29
C ILE A 237 20.36 -4.44 -0.82
N VAL A 238 21.26 -3.49 -1.10
CA VAL A 238 22.61 -3.80 -1.59
C VAL A 238 23.44 -4.48 -0.50
N ASP A 239 23.38 -4.01 0.75
CA ASP A 239 24.12 -4.60 1.87
C ASP A 239 23.64 -6.03 2.15
N ALA A 240 22.33 -6.23 2.33
CA ALA A 240 21.73 -7.56 2.57
C ALA A 240 21.93 -8.51 1.37
N GLY A 241 22.02 -7.96 0.16
CA GLY A 241 22.22 -8.71 -1.07
C GLY A 241 23.67 -9.16 -1.32
N ARG A 242 24.66 -8.59 -0.60
CA ARG A 242 26.09 -8.84 -0.85
C ARG A 242 26.48 -10.33 -0.81
N PRO A 243 26.02 -11.17 0.14
CA PRO A 243 26.35 -12.60 0.16
C PRO A 243 25.83 -13.37 -1.06
N PHE A 244 24.85 -12.83 -1.78
CA PHE A 244 24.18 -13.47 -2.91
C PHE A 244 24.60 -12.89 -4.28
N HIS A 245 25.54 -11.92 -4.30
CA HIS A 245 25.87 -11.13 -5.49
C HIS A 245 24.62 -10.48 -6.11
N TYR A 246 23.76 -9.93 -5.26
CA TYR A 246 22.50 -9.31 -5.68
C TYR A 246 22.79 -8.06 -6.52
N GLY A 247 22.14 -8.00 -7.69
CA GLY A 247 22.33 -6.93 -8.67
C GLY A 247 21.36 -5.77 -8.53
N LEU A 248 21.50 -4.79 -9.41
CA LEU A 248 20.59 -3.65 -9.53
C LEU A 248 20.15 -3.46 -10.99
N GLU A 249 18.94 -2.98 -11.20
CA GLU A 249 18.40 -2.64 -12.53
C GLU A 249 18.12 -1.15 -12.64
N ALA A 250 18.42 -0.60 -13.81
CA ALA A 250 18.16 0.78 -14.19
C ALA A 250 17.25 0.84 -15.41
N GLY A 251 16.12 1.54 -15.31
CA GLY A 251 15.21 1.80 -16.42
C GLY A 251 15.43 3.15 -17.11
N SER A 252 16.35 3.99 -16.60
CA SER A 252 16.63 5.33 -17.13
C SER A 252 18.07 5.79 -16.88
N LYS A 253 18.48 6.89 -17.54
CA LYS A 253 19.82 7.48 -17.37
C LYS A 253 20.09 7.96 -15.93
N GLY A 254 19.08 8.53 -15.28
CA GLY A 254 19.19 8.97 -13.88
C GLY A 254 19.39 7.78 -12.94
N GLU A 255 18.59 6.73 -13.13
CA GLU A 255 18.72 5.48 -12.37
C GLU A 255 20.07 4.80 -12.61
N LEU A 256 20.55 4.75 -13.85
CA LEU A 256 21.85 4.15 -14.16
C LEU A 256 23.01 4.87 -13.46
N THR A 257 22.89 6.19 -13.26
CA THR A 257 23.90 6.97 -12.52
C THR A 257 23.98 6.52 -11.06
N VAL A 258 22.83 6.27 -10.43
CA VAL A 258 22.75 5.72 -9.06
C VAL A 258 23.30 4.30 -9.05
N VAL A 259 22.82 3.45 -9.95
CA VAL A 259 23.17 2.02 -10.01
C VAL A 259 24.68 1.80 -10.22
N LEU A 260 25.35 2.60 -11.05
CA LEU A 260 26.81 2.51 -11.19
C LEU A 260 27.58 3.00 -9.96
N GLY A 261 27.00 3.86 -9.14
CA GLY A 261 27.56 4.25 -7.85
C GLY A 261 27.50 3.11 -6.82
N TYR A 262 26.39 2.38 -6.78
CA TYR A 262 26.11 1.36 -5.77
C TYR A 262 26.58 -0.05 -6.16
N ASN A 263 26.31 -0.49 -7.39
CA ASN A 263 26.58 -1.85 -7.82
C ASN A 263 28.06 -2.02 -8.17
N THR A 264 28.85 -2.28 -7.14
CA THR A 264 30.32 -2.36 -7.19
C THR A 264 30.86 -3.79 -7.15
N ASP A 265 30.04 -4.76 -6.78
CA ASP A 265 30.39 -6.18 -6.81
C ASP A 265 30.62 -6.64 -8.26
N PRO A 266 31.82 -7.16 -8.61
CA PRO A 266 32.12 -7.60 -9.98
C PRO A 266 31.28 -8.80 -10.43
N GLU A 267 30.74 -9.59 -9.49
CA GLU A 267 29.92 -10.76 -9.78
C GLU A 267 28.43 -10.45 -9.92
N ALA A 268 27.99 -9.32 -9.37
CA ALA A 268 26.61 -8.84 -9.43
C ALA A 268 26.26 -8.29 -10.82
N ILE A 269 25.02 -8.50 -11.24
CA ILE A 269 24.53 -8.09 -12.56
C ILE A 269 23.97 -6.67 -12.46
N THR A 270 24.28 -5.83 -13.44
CA THR A 270 23.53 -4.60 -13.69
C THR A 270 22.70 -4.76 -14.95
N CYS A 271 21.37 -4.72 -14.83
CA CYS A 271 20.47 -4.73 -15.99
C CYS A 271 20.12 -3.30 -16.41
N CYS A 272 20.31 -2.98 -17.69
CA CYS A 272 20.01 -1.66 -18.25
C CYS A 272 18.82 -1.74 -19.21
N ASN A 273 17.63 -1.43 -18.73
CA ASN A 273 16.37 -1.38 -19.49
C ASN A 273 16.01 0.07 -19.91
N GLY A 274 14.86 0.20 -20.57
CA GLY A 274 14.28 1.48 -20.97
C GLY A 274 14.87 2.05 -22.26
N TYR A 275 14.48 3.27 -22.61
CA TYR A 275 15.01 3.97 -23.78
C TYR A 275 16.45 4.43 -23.54
N LYS A 276 17.33 4.17 -24.51
CA LYS A 276 18.77 4.41 -24.40
C LYS A 276 19.22 5.35 -25.50
N ASP A 277 19.67 6.54 -25.12
CA ASP A 277 20.41 7.45 -25.98
C ASP A 277 21.92 7.16 -25.93
N GLU A 278 22.72 7.91 -26.69
CA GLU A 278 24.16 7.71 -26.72
C GLU A 278 24.82 7.93 -25.35
N GLU A 279 24.36 8.90 -24.57
CA GLU A 279 24.89 9.17 -23.22
C GLU A 279 24.63 8.00 -22.27
N TYR A 280 23.40 7.46 -22.27
CA TYR A 280 23.05 6.26 -21.53
C TYR A 280 24.00 5.11 -21.93
N LEU A 281 24.14 4.85 -23.23
CA LEU A 281 24.96 3.72 -23.71
C LEU A 281 26.43 3.86 -23.33
N ARG A 282 26.99 5.07 -23.42
CA ARG A 282 28.37 5.34 -22.96
C ARG A 282 28.51 5.12 -21.46
N LEU A 283 27.51 5.52 -20.67
CA LEU A 283 27.49 5.29 -19.23
C LEU A 283 27.43 3.79 -18.89
N ALA A 284 26.59 3.01 -19.57
CA ALA A 284 26.53 1.56 -19.37
C ALA A 284 27.85 0.86 -19.77
N LEU A 285 28.46 1.28 -20.88
CA LEU A 285 29.74 0.75 -21.36
C LEU A 285 30.93 1.21 -20.49
N LEU A 286 30.84 2.33 -19.80
CA LEU A 286 31.80 2.72 -18.76
C LEU A 286 31.84 1.66 -17.65
N GLY A 287 30.68 1.19 -17.16
CA GLY A 287 30.62 0.12 -16.18
C GLY A 287 31.25 -1.18 -16.68
N ARG A 288 31.05 -1.54 -17.95
CA ARG A 288 31.78 -2.65 -18.59
C ARG A 288 33.29 -2.43 -18.63
N LYS A 289 33.74 -1.21 -18.92
CA LYS A 289 35.17 -0.84 -18.94
C LYS A 289 35.83 -0.95 -17.56
N LEU A 290 35.05 -0.79 -16.49
CA LEU A 290 35.46 -1.04 -15.10
C LEU A 290 35.47 -2.52 -14.72
N GLY A 291 35.17 -3.43 -15.65
CA GLY A 291 35.16 -4.88 -15.42
C GLY A 291 33.86 -5.44 -14.86
N ARG A 292 32.83 -4.62 -14.63
CA ARG A 292 31.56 -5.04 -13.99
C ARG A 292 30.59 -5.68 -14.98
N LYS A 293 29.72 -6.59 -14.54
CA LYS A 293 28.72 -7.26 -15.41
C LYS A 293 27.51 -6.37 -15.73
N VAL A 294 27.75 -5.29 -16.49
CA VAL A 294 26.69 -4.38 -16.98
C VAL A 294 26.13 -4.87 -18.30
N VAL A 295 24.87 -5.32 -18.29
CA VAL A 295 24.16 -5.89 -19.44
C VAL A 295 23.21 -4.86 -20.03
N VAL A 296 23.47 -4.47 -21.28
CA VAL A 296 22.60 -3.56 -22.04
C VAL A 296 21.47 -4.37 -22.67
N ILE A 297 20.25 -4.20 -22.18
CA ILE A 297 19.08 -4.92 -22.67
C ILE A 297 18.59 -4.27 -23.97
N VAL A 298 18.71 -4.96 -25.09
CA VAL A 298 18.19 -4.52 -26.39
C VAL A 298 16.67 -4.66 -26.37
N GLU A 299 15.98 -3.51 -26.33
CA GLU A 299 14.51 -3.48 -26.30
C GLU A 299 13.90 -3.14 -27.65
N LYS A 300 14.71 -2.59 -28.57
CA LYS A 300 14.35 -2.31 -29.96
C LYS A 300 15.51 -2.68 -30.87
N LEU A 301 15.20 -3.26 -32.02
CA LEU A 301 16.21 -3.71 -32.98
C LEU A 301 17.13 -2.56 -33.43
N THR A 302 16.61 -1.34 -33.54
CA THR A 302 17.37 -0.15 -33.93
C THR A 302 18.43 0.27 -32.90
N GLU A 303 18.35 -0.17 -31.64
CA GLU A 303 19.37 0.10 -30.62
C GLU A 303 20.65 -0.69 -30.89
N LEU A 304 20.54 -1.92 -31.42
CA LEU A 304 21.68 -2.83 -31.55
C LEU A 304 22.83 -2.24 -32.40
N PRO A 305 22.62 -1.71 -33.61
CA PRO A 305 23.69 -1.07 -34.38
C PRO A 305 24.36 0.10 -33.64
N HIS A 306 23.60 0.87 -32.86
CA HIS A 306 24.13 1.99 -32.08
C HIS A 306 24.99 1.51 -30.92
N ILE A 307 24.54 0.50 -30.17
CA ILE A 307 25.31 -0.09 -29.07
C ILE A 307 26.66 -0.62 -29.59
N LEU A 308 26.64 -1.37 -30.68
CA LEU A 308 27.85 -1.96 -31.26
C LEU A 308 28.85 -0.90 -31.77
N ARG A 309 28.35 0.18 -32.38
CA ARG A 309 29.19 1.32 -32.80
C ARG A 309 29.88 1.95 -31.59
N ILE A 310 29.12 2.33 -30.56
CA ILE A 310 29.65 3.03 -29.38
C ILE A 310 30.62 2.12 -28.61
N ALA A 311 30.31 0.82 -28.50
CA ALA A 311 31.20 -0.17 -27.89
C ALA A 311 32.56 -0.25 -28.61
N SER A 312 32.55 -0.22 -29.94
CA SER A 312 33.77 -0.16 -30.76
C SER A 312 34.56 1.14 -30.53
N GLU A 313 33.89 2.30 -30.52
CA GLU A 313 34.52 3.60 -30.23
C GLU A 313 35.17 3.63 -28.83
N MET A 314 34.53 3.00 -27.84
CA MET A 314 35.02 2.93 -26.47
C MET A 314 36.06 1.83 -26.24
N SER A 315 36.26 0.96 -27.24
CA SER A 315 37.11 -0.25 -27.18
C SER A 315 36.70 -1.18 -26.02
N VAL A 316 35.40 -1.45 -25.90
CA VAL A 316 34.81 -2.30 -24.86
C VAL A 316 33.96 -3.38 -25.52
N GLU A 317 34.07 -4.63 -25.06
CA GLU A 317 33.14 -5.69 -25.46
C GLU A 317 31.80 -5.53 -24.70
N PRO A 318 30.68 -5.29 -25.40
CA PRO A 318 29.41 -5.08 -24.74
C PRO A 318 28.83 -6.41 -24.25
N TYR A 319 28.21 -6.41 -23.07
CA TYR A 319 27.29 -7.48 -22.69
C TYR A 319 25.88 -7.06 -23.09
N LEU A 320 25.24 -7.88 -23.91
CA LEU A 320 23.93 -7.62 -24.48
C LEU A 320 22.89 -8.57 -23.90
N GLY A 321 21.78 -8.01 -23.47
CA GLY A 321 20.54 -8.75 -23.22
C GLY A 321 19.60 -8.61 -24.41
N LEU A 322 18.81 -9.64 -24.71
CA LEU A 322 17.78 -9.57 -25.74
C LEU A 322 16.42 -9.66 -25.05
N ARG A 323 15.67 -8.54 -25.02
CA ARG A 323 14.31 -8.55 -24.48
C ARG A 323 13.34 -9.12 -25.50
N CYS A 324 12.69 -10.22 -25.19
CA CYS A 324 11.72 -10.88 -26.07
C CYS A 324 10.30 -10.45 -25.73
N LYS A 325 9.48 -10.20 -26.76
CA LYS A 325 8.03 -10.15 -26.61
C LYS A 325 7.49 -11.57 -26.55
N LEU A 326 6.80 -11.87 -25.47
CA LEU A 326 6.09 -13.13 -25.30
C LEU A 326 4.65 -13.00 -25.79
N THR A 327 4.09 -14.10 -26.26
CA THR A 327 2.68 -14.21 -26.63
C THR A 327 1.82 -14.31 -25.37
N SER A 328 2.36 -14.92 -24.30
CA SER A 328 1.75 -14.92 -22.97
C SER A 328 1.51 -13.49 -22.45
N ARG A 329 0.29 -13.23 -21.99
CA ARG A 329 -0.11 -11.94 -21.40
C ARG A 329 0.04 -11.96 -19.88
N GLY A 330 0.15 -10.77 -19.27
CA GLY A 330 0.08 -10.63 -17.82
C GLY A 330 -1.32 -10.85 -17.26
N SER A 331 -1.46 -10.70 -15.95
CA SER A 331 -2.74 -10.73 -15.25
C SER A 331 -2.95 -9.46 -14.43
N GLY A 332 -4.17 -9.27 -13.94
CA GLY A 332 -4.52 -8.15 -13.08
C GLY A 332 -4.37 -6.78 -13.76
N LYS A 333 -4.06 -5.76 -12.95
CA LYS A 333 -4.05 -4.34 -13.36
C LYS A 333 -2.96 -3.97 -14.37
N TRP A 334 -1.98 -4.85 -14.58
CA TRP A 334 -0.82 -4.61 -15.45
C TRP A 334 -0.79 -5.49 -16.71
N GLU A 335 -1.91 -6.12 -17.10
CA GLU A 335 -2.01 -7.02 -18.26
C GLU A 335 -1.39 -6.44 -19.56
N SER A 336 -1.53 -5.14 -19.78
CA SER A 336 -1.03 -4.43 -20.98
C SER A 336 0.50 -4.34 -21.09
N SER A 337 1.23 -4.76 -20.06
CA SER A 337 2.70 -4.73 -20.03
C SER A 337 3.34 -5.87 -20.84
N GLY A 338 2.57 -6.92 -21.16
CA GLY A 338 3.01 -8.08 -21.96
C GLY A 338 2.30 -8.20 -23.31
N GLY A 339 2.58 -9.29 -24.04
CA GLY A 339 1.98 -9.56 -25.35
C GLY A 339 2.56 -8.75 -26.52
N ASP A 340 1.99 -8.97 -27.72
CA ASP A 340 2.46 -8.37 -28.98
C ASP A 340 2.49 -6.82 -28.96
N PHE A 341 1.54 -6.22 -28.23
CA PHE A 341 1.37 -4.77 -28.13
C PHE A 341 2.20 -4.12 -27.02
N ALA A 342 3.03 -4.89 -26.30
CA ALA A 342 3.93 -4.35 -25.31
C ALA A 342 4.84 -3.25 -25.90
N LYS A 343 5.09 -2.20 -25.12
CA LYS A 343 5.89 -1.03 -25.53
C LYS A 343 7.35 -1.37 -25.87
N PHE A 344 7.88 -2.42 -25.23
CA PHE A 344 9.29 -2.80 -25.28
C PHE A 344 9.45 -4.28 -25.65
N GLY A 345 10.61 -4.63 -26.20
CA GLY A 345 10.99 -5.98 -26.57
C GLY A 345 10.95 -6.21 -28.08
N LEU A 346 11.76 -7.17 -28.51
CA LEU A 346 11.87 -7.63 -29.87
C LEU A 346 10.76 -8.65 -30.15
N THR A 347 10.03 -8.44 -31.23
CA THR A 347 9.23 -9.50 -31.86
C THR A 347 10.15 -10.63 -32.34
N LEU A 348 9.61 -11.84 -32.55
CA LEU A 348 10.43 -12.95 -33.06
C LEU A 348 11.16 -12.61 -34.38
N PRO A 349 10.56 -11.94 -35.39
CA PRO A 349 11.28 -11.50 -36.58
C PRO A 349 12.44 -10.54 -36.27
N GLU A 350 12.25 -9.58 -35.36
CA GLU A 350 13.31 -8.66 -34.94
C GLU A 350 14.42 -9.37 -34.17
N LEU A 351 14.06 -10.35 -33.33
CA LEU A 351 15.01 -11.18 -32.60
C LEU A 351 15.87 -12.00 -33.58
N MET A 352 15.27 -12.59 -34.60
CA MET A 352 16.00 -13.30 -35.66
C MET A 352 16.94 -12.35 -36.40
N ARG A 353 16.50 -11.12 -36.70
CA ARG A 353 17.39 -10.12 -37.33
C ARG A 353 18.51 -9.67 -36.39
N ALA A 354 18.28 -9.56 -35.08
CA ALA A 354 19.32 -9.26 -34.10
C ALA A 354 20.38 -10.37 -34.08
N VAL A 355 19.97 -11.65 -34.13
CA VAL A 355 20.87 -12.81 -34.24
C VAL A 355 21.73 -12.72 -35.50
N GLU A 356 21.14 -12.41 -36.65
CA GLU A 356 21.87 -12.23 -37.91
C GLU A 356 22.92 -11.12 -37.80
N VAL A 357 22.55 -9.96 -37.27
CA VAL A 357 23.48 -8.82 -37.09
C VAL A 357 24.65 -9.18 -36.18
N LEU A 358 24.41 -9.95 -35.11
CA LEU A 358 25.48 -10.42 -34.22
C LEU A 358 26.42 -11.41 -34.92
N LYS A 359 25.88 -12.34 -35.72
CA LYS A 359 26.66 -13.29 -36.51
C LYS A 359 27.49 -12.62 -37.61
N GLU A 360 26.88 -11.70 -38.36
CA GLU A 360 27.55 -10.91 -39.40
C GLU A 360 28.79 -10.16 -38.86
N ARG A 361 28.79 -9.85 -37.55
CA ARG A 361 29.88 -9.14 -36.86
C ARG A 361 30.79 -10.03 -36.02
N GLY A 362 30.53 -11.34 -35.93
CA GLY A 362 31.28 -12.25 -35.05
C GLY A 362 31.13 -11.93 -33.56
N MET A 363 29.98 -11.39 -33.16
CA MET A 363 29.68 -10.91 -31.80
C MET A 363 28.63 -11.76 -31.08
N GLU A 364 28.43 -13.02 -31.49
CA GLU A 364 27.45 -13.95 -30.89
C GLU A 364 27.70 -14.17 -29.39
N ARG A 365 28.97 -14.10 -28.97
CA ARG A 365 29.38 -14.20 -27.56
C ARG A 365 28.98 -12.99 -26.70
N CYS A 366 28.66 -11.86 -27.33
CA CYS A 366 28.23 -10.64 -26.63
C CYS A 366 26.78 -10.75 -26.15
N ALA A 367 25.95 -11.60 -26.78
CA ALA A 367 24.63 -11.91 -26.27
C ALA A 367 24.74 -12.83 -25.05
N LYS A 368 24.55 -12.25 -23.86
CA LYS A 368 24.72 -12.92 -22.56
C LYS A 368 23.42 -13.25 -21.87
N LEU A 369 22.35 -12.53 -22.17
CA LEU A 369 21.11 -12.61 -21.39
C LEU A 369 19.88 -12.61 -22.32
N ILE A 370 18.89 -13.43 -21.99
CA ILE A 370 17.53 -13.28 -22.51
C ILE A 370 16.67 -12.68 -21.41
N HIS A 371 15.86 -11.68 -21.75
CA HIS A 371 14.98 -10.99 -20.81
C HIS A 371 13.54 -11.02 -21.32
N PHE A 372 12.59 -11.14 -20.42
CA PHE A 372 11.20 -10.82 -20.71
C PHE A 372 10.55 -10.27 -19.45
N HIS A 373 9.51 -9.47 -19.61
CA HIS A 373 8.76 -8.92 -18.50
C HIS A 373 7.28 -8.91 -18.85
N VAL A 374 6.52 -9.68 -18.08
CA VAL A 374 5.10 -9.92 -18.31
C VAL A 374 4.24 -8.81 -17.69
N GLY A 375 4.72 -8.21 -16.58
CA GLY A 375 4.06 -7.13 -15.85
C GLY A 375 4.42 -7.14 -14.36
N SER A 376 3.98 -6.11 -13.63
CA SER A 376 4.03 -6.10 -12.16
C SER A 376 2.82 -6.85 -11.58
N GLN A 377 2.94 -7.39 -10.38
CA GLN A 377 1.83 -8.03 -9.64
C GLN A 377 1.11 -9.12 -10.46
N LEU A 378 1.83 -10.20 -10.80
CA LEU A 378 1.20 -11.38 -11.40
C LEU A 378 0.37 -12.07 -10.32
N THR A 379 -0.93 -12.17 -10.56
CA THR A 379 -1.90 -12.71 -9.60
C THR A 379 -1.97 -14.23 -9.62
N GLU A 380 -1.55 -14.86 -10.72
CA GLU A 380 -1.64 -16.31 -10.93
C GLU A 380 -0.28 -16.94 -11.25
N LEU A 381 0.10 -18.00 -10.51
CA LEU A 381 1.33 -18.75 -10.77
C LEU A 381 1.35 -19.39 -12.16
N ARG A 382 0.17 -19.77 -12.69
CA ARG A 382 0.05 -20.32 -14.04
C ARG A 382 0.60 -19.37 -15.10
N VAL A 383 0.34 -18.07 -14.97
CA VAL A 383 0.81 -17.05 -15.93
C VAL A 383 2.34 -16.95 -15.92
N VAL A 384 2.95 -17.01 -14.72
CA VAL A 384 4.41 -17.10 -14.59
C VAL A 384 4.93 -18.33 -15.32
N LYS A 385 4.31 -19.49 -15.09
CA LYS A 385 4.71 -20.76 -15.70
C LYS A 385 4.64 -20.72 -17.22
N GLU A 386 3.57 -20.18 -17.79
CA GLU A 386 3.40 -20.00 -19.23
C GLU A 386 4.50 -19.10 -19.83
N ALA A 387 4.78 -17.96 -19.19
CA ALA A 387 5.83 -17.06 -19.64
C ALA A 387 7.23 -17.70 -19.58
N VAL A 388 7.55 -18.39 -18.48
CA VAL A 388 8.81 -19.12 -18.33
C VAL A 388 8.92 -20.23 -19.38
N MET A 389 7.83 -20.95 -19.67
CA MET A 389 7.83 -21.97 -20.72
C MET A 389 8.16 -21.39 -22.10
N GLU A 390 7.49 -20.31 -22.50
CA GLU A 390 7.74 -19.64 -23.79
C GLU A 390 9.18 -19.09 -23.85
N GLY A 391 9.60 -18.34 -22.82
CA GLY A 391 10.95 -17.80 -22.72
C GLY A 391 12.03 -18.88 -22.78
N ALA A 392 11.86 -19.98 -22.05
CA ALA A 392 12.84 -21.07 -22.01
C ALA A 392 12.99 -21.78 -23.38
N ARG A 393 11.90 -21.88 -24.15
CA ARG A 393 11.98 -22.38 -25.53
C ARG A 393 12.74 -21.43 -26.43
N ILE A 394 12.50 -20.12 -26.32
CA ILE A 394 13.25 -19.11 -27.07
C ILE A 394 14.74 -19.19 -26.72
N TYR A 395 15.07 -19.21 -25.41
CA TYR A 395 16.43 -19.41 -24.91
C TYR A 395 17.11 -20.63 -25.56
N ALA A 396 16.45 -21.79 -25.52
CA ALA A 396 17.02 -23.02 -26.06
C ALA A 396 17.31 -22.92 -27.57
N LYS A 397 16.41 -22.30 -28.35
CA LYS A 397 16.64 -22.09 -29.79
C LYS A 397 17.80 -21.11 -30.02
N LEU A 398 17.88 -20.01 -29.29
CA LEU A 398 18.98 -19.05 -29.42
C LEU A 398 20.35 -19.67 -29.08
N ARG A 399 20.41 -20.53 -28.05
CA ARG A 399 21.62 -21.31 -27.72
C ARG A 399 22.03 -22.24 -28.85
N LYS A 400 21.09 -23.00 -29.43
CA LYS A 400 21.33 -23.86 -30.60
C LYS A 400 21.78 -23.08 -31.84
N MET A 401 21.39 -21.82 -31.95
CA MET A 401 21.85 -20.91 -33.01
C MET A 401 23.27 -20.37 -32.77
N GLY A 402 23.92 -20.68 -31.64
CA GLY A 402 25.30 -20.35 -31.34
C GLY A 402 25.50 -19.13 -30.43
N LEU A 403 24.43 -18.54 -29.87
CA LEU A 403 24.58 -17.37 -28.99
C LEU A 403 25.12 -17.75 -27.61
N GLY A 404 25.96 -16.88 -27.06
CA GLY A 404 26.62 -17.03 -25.76
C GLY A 404 25.73 -16.78 -24.53
N ILE A 405 24.43 -17.05 -24.59
CA ILE A 405 23.49 -16.71 -23.51
C ILE A 405 23.79 -17.56 -22.26
N GLU A 406 23.98 -16.89 -21.14
CA GLU A 406 24.30 -17.46 -19.82
C GLU A 406 23.21 -17.15 -18.79
N TYR A 407 22.42 -16.08 -19.00
CA TYR A 407 21.42 -15.59 -18.05
C TYR A 407 20.02 -15.65 -18.64
N PHE A 408 19.06 -16.08 -17.82
CA PHE A 408 17.64 -16.15 -18.10
C PHE A 408 16.89 -15.25 -17.13
N ASP A 409 16.55 -14.06 -17.59
CA ASP A 409 15.90 -13.02 -16.80
C ASP A 409 14.40 -13.01 -17.04
N ILE A 410 13.66 -13.34 -15.99
CA ILE A 410 12.20 -13.41 -16.00
C ILE A 410 11.55 -12.06 -15.67
N GLY A 411 12.37 -11.03 -15.41
CA GLY A 411 11.94 -9.71 -15.00
C GLY A 411 11.27 -9.71 -13.63
N GLY A 412 10.47 -8.68 -13.37
CA GLY A 412 9.62 -8.60 -12.18
C GLY A 412 8.34 -9.42 -12.30
N GLY A 413 7.38 -9.14 -11.42
CA GLY A 413 6.04 -9.72 -11.48
C GLY A 413 5.69 -10.64 -10.32
N LEU A 414 6.66 -11.04 -9.49
CA LEU A 414 6.37 -11.65 -8.20
C LEU A 414 5.40 -10.76 -7.42
N GLY A 415 4.19 -11.26 -7.16
CA GLY A 415 3.12 -10.52 -6.52
C GLY A 415 3.36 -10.28 -5.03
N VAL A 416 2.51 -9.44 -4.47
CA VAL A 416 2.35 -9.23 -3.03
C VAL A 416 0.87 -9.38 -2.70
N ASP A 417 0.53 -10.14 -1.66
CA ASP A 417 -0.86 -10.28 -1.26
C ASP A 417 -1.28 -9.11 -0.36
N TYR A 418 -1.86 -8.05 -0.95
CA TYR A 418 -2.28 -6.87 -0.19
C TYR A 418 -3.59 -7.06 0.56
N ILE A 419 -4.38 -8.07 0.21
CA ILE A 419 -5.69 -8.32 0.83
C ILE A 419 -5.61 -9.52 1.77
N GLY A 420 -4.66 -10.44 1.55
CA GLY A 420 -4.45 -11.63 2.35
C GLY A 420 -5.38 -12.79 1.98
N THR A 421 -5.98 -12.77 0.79
CA THR A 421 -6.93 -13.81 0.33
C THR A 421 -6.25 -14.99 -0.33
N ARG A 422 -4.95 -14.88 -0.65
CA ARG A 422 -4.19 -15.82 -1.47
C ARG A 422 -4.95 -16.24 -2.74
N SER A 423 -5.54 -15.27 -3.45
CA SER A 423 -6.37 -15.54 -4.62
C SER A 423 -5.91 -14.77 -5.86
N GLY A 424 -6.24 -15.32 -7.04
CA GLY A 424 -5.95 -14.67 -8.33
C GLY A 424 -7.09 -13.77 -8.83
N GLU A 425 -8.22 -13.73 -8.09
CA GLU A 425 -9.46 -13.06 -8.51
C GLU A 425 -9.38 -11.53 -8.38
N ASP A 426 -8.69 -11.03 -7.36
CA ASP A 426 -8.44 -9.59 -7.17
C ASP A 426 -7.04 -9.21 -7.68
N GLY A 427 -6.96 -8.09 -8.41
CA GLY A 427 -5.70 -7.55 -8.94
C GLY A 427 -4.68 -7.13 -7.88
N SER A 428 -5.07 -7.09 -6.61
CA SER A 428 -4.26 -6.70 -5.45
C SER A 428 -3.86 -7.90 -4.59
N SER A 429 -4.14 -9.14 -5.02
CA SER A 429 -3.70 -10.38 -4.35
C SER A 429 -2.87 -11.27 -5.30
N MET A 430 -2.47 -12.45 -4.83
CA MET A 430 -1.83 -13.50 -5.62
C MET A 430 -2.15 -14.89 -5.05
N ASN A 431 -2.22 -15.93 -5.91
CA ASN A 431 -2.56 -17.29 -5.49
C ASN A 431 -1.38 -18.22 -5.18
N TYR A 432 -0.21 -17.66 -4.91
CA TYR A 432 1.03 -18.40 -4.71
C TYR A 432 1.96 -17.69 -3.74
N ASP A 433 2.98 -18.39 -3.24
CA ASP A 433 4.05 -17.79 -2.44
C ASP A 433 5.42 -17.80 -3.12
N VAL A 434 6.42 -17.23 -2.43
CA VAL A 434 7.79 -17.05 -2.95
C VAL A 434 8.47 -18.40 -3.21
N HIS A 435 8.21 -19.43 -2.40
CA HIS A 435 8.80 -20.75 -2.57
C HIS A 435 8.18 -21.48 -3.75
N GLU A 436 6.85 -21.44 -3.88
CA GLU A 436 6.15 -21.99 -5.04
C GLU A 436 6.61 -21.31 -6.33
N TYR A 437 6.71 -19.98 -6.34
CA TYR A 437 7.24 -19.20 -7.46
C TYR A 437 8.65 -19.64 -7.86
N ALA A 438 9.59 -19.68 -6.90
CA ALA A 438 10.97 -20.05 -7.17
C ALA A 438 11.08 -21.49 -7.70
N TYR A 439 10.36 -22.44 -7.08
CA TYR A 439 10.35 -23.82 -7.50
C TYR A 439 9.80 -23.99 -8.92
N ASP A 440 8.64 -23.40 -9.23
CA ASP A 440 8.01 -23.57 -10.55
C ASP A 440 8.82 -22.92 -11.67
N VAL A 441 9.48 -21.79 -11.41
CA VAL A 441 10.42 -21.16 -12.35
C VAL A 441 11.58 -22.12 -12.66
N VAL A 442 12.30 -22.58 -11.63
CA VAL A 442 13.49 -23.42 -11.79
C VAL A 442 13.11 -24.77 -12.44
N TYR A 443 12.05 -25.41 -11.96
CA TYR A 443 11.57 -26.68 -12.49
C TYR A 443 11.21 -26.59 -13.98
N THR A 444 10.46 -25.56 -14.35
CA THR A 444 9.99 -25.38 -15.73
C THR A 444 11.17 -25.16 -16.68
N LEU A 445 12.11 -24.30 -16.28
CA LEU A 445 13.31 -24.00 -17.05
C LEU A 445 14.22 -25.23 -17.17
N MET A 446 14.47 -25.94 -16.07
CA MET A 446 15.24 -27.19 -16.03
C MET A 446 14.71 -28.20 -17.04
N ARG A 447 13.40 -28.49 -16.97
CA ARG A 447 12.75 -29.49 -17.82
C ARG A 447 12.94 -29.16 -19.30
N ILE A 448 12.75 -27.90 -19.68
CA ILE A 448 12.90 -27.45 -21.08
C ILE A 448 14.36 -27.52 -21.52
N CYS A 449 15.31 -27.12 -20.68
CA CYS A 449 16.74 -27.23 -20.99
C CYS A 449 17.18 -28.68 -21.22
N VAL A 450 16.71 -29.62 -20.38
CA VAL A 450 16.97 -31.05 -20.53
C VAL A 450 16.33 -31.60 -21.81
N GLU A 451 15.07 -31.28 -22.07
CA GLU A 451 14.36 -31.72 -23.27
C GLU A 451 15.01 -31.20 -24.57
N GLU A 452 15.47 -29.95 -24.53
CA GLU A 452 16.12 -29.32 -25.67
C GLU A 452 17.62 -29.63 -25.76
N ASP A 453 18.22 -30.36 -24.82
CA ASP A 453 19.65 -30.65 -24.77
C ASP A 453 20.50 -29.36 -24.85
N VAL A 454 20.19 -28.40 -23.98
CA VAL A 454 20.96 -27.15 -23.83
C VAL A 454 21.38 -26.94 -22.37
N PRO A 455 22.49 -26.22 -22.12
CA PRO A 455 22.89 -25.89 -20.76
C PRO A 455 21.81 -25.12 -20.01
N GLN A 456 21.69 -25.38 -18.71
CA GLN A 456 20.80 -24.65 -17.81
C GLN A 456 21.44 -23.28 -17.48
N PRO A 457 20.78 -22.15 -17.80
CA PRO A 457 21.33 -20.81 -17.58
C PRO A 457 21.26 -20.41 -16.10
N HIS A 458 21.93 -19.32 -15.72
CA HIS A 458 21.68 -18.65 -14.44
C HIS A 458 20.31 -17.94 -14.49
N VAL A 459 19.53 -18.08 -13.42
CA VAL A 459 18.21 -17.45 -13.29
C VAL A 459 18.36 -16.05 -12.71
N VAL A 460 17.70 -15.08 -13.33
CA VAL A 460 17.62 -13.69 -12.86
C VAL A 460 16.15 -13.33 -12.65
N SER A 461 15.84 -12.64 -11.56
CA SER A 461 14.52 -12.03 -11.34
C SER A 461 14.65 -10.60 -10.81
N GLU A 462 13.74 -9.73 -11.26
CA GLU A 462 13.69 -8.31 -10.91
C GLU A 462 12.54 -8.00 -9.93
N SER A 463 12.47 -8.74 -8.82
CA SER A 463 11.29 -8.82 -7.94
C SER A 463 11.11 -7.64 -6.97
N GLY A 464 11.26 -6.39 -7.44
CA GLY A 464 11.35 -5.21 -6.58
C GLY A 464 10.14 -4.98 -5.65
N ARG A 465 8.90 -5.08 -6.15
CA ARG A 465 7.67 -4.91 -5.32
C ARG A 465 7.63 -5.90 -4.16
N ALA A 466 8.01 -7.14 -4.41
CA ALA A 466 8.01 -8.20 -3.40
C ALA A 466 9.08 -8.00 -2.32
N ILE A 467 10.15 -7.24 -2.62
CA ILE A 467 11.18 -6.87 -1.65
C ILE A 467 10.72 -5.70 -0.79
N THR A 468 10.11 -4.66 -1.39
CA THR A 468 9.87 -3.40 -0.69
C THR A 468 8.46 -3.17 -0.17
N ALA A 469 7.44 -3.96 -0.50
CA ALA A 469 6.08 -3.64 -0.05
C ALA A 469 5.97 -3.54 1.48
N HIS A 470 6.40 -4.57 2.21
CA HIS A 470 6.19 -4.71 3.67
C HIS A 470 7.00 -3.77 4.56
N HIS A 471 8.06 -3.14 4.06
CA HIS A 471 8.98 -2.40 4.92
C HIS A 471 8.47 -1.04 5.41
N ALA A 472 7.32 -0.56 4.91
CA ALA A 472 6.83 0.78 5.23
C ALA A 472 5.37 0.81 5.68
N LEU A 473 5.12 1.66 6.68
CA LEU A 473 3.82 1.92 7.29
C LEU A 473 3.59 3.44 7.35
N VAL A 474 2.51 3.92 6.76
CA VAL A 474 2.08 5.32 6.93
C VAL A 474 1.12 5.39 8.11
N ILE A 475 1.47 6.20 9.11
CA ILE A 475 0.65 6.44 10.30
C ILE A 475 -0.04 7.79 10.14
N VAL A 476 -1.37 7.77 10.27
CA VAL A 476 -2.22 8.96 10.18
C VAL A 476 -3.10 9.07 11.42
N ASN A 477 -3.43 10.31 11.80
CA ASN A 477 -4.40 10.57 12.86
C ASN A 477 -5.76 10.94 12.27
N ILE A 478 -6.83 10.44 12.87
CA ILE A 478 -8.20 10.87 12.58
C ILE A 478 -8.56 12.00 13.52
N PHE A 479 -8.94 13.16 12.97
CA PHE A 479 -9.23 14.36 13.75
C PHE A 479 -10.72 14.76 13.72
N GLY A 480 -11.54 14.07 12.93
CA GLY A 480 -12.96 14.38 12.82
C GLY A 480 -13.75 13.34 12.05
N THR A 481 -15.08 13.45 12.14
CA THR A 481 -16.03 12.61 11.42
C THR A 481 -17.07 13.49 10.74
N ILE A 482 -17.39 13.19 9.47
CA ILE A 482 -18.54 13.74 8.77
C ILE A 482 -19.60 12.64 8.71
N THR A 483 -20.74 12.87 9.34
CA THR A 483 -21.84 11.91 9.38
C THR A 483 -23.05 12.50 8.65
N VAL A 484 -23.48 11.86 7.58
CA VAL A 484 -24.68 12.27 6.85
C VAL A 484 -25.92 12.00 7.71
N GLY A 485 -26.72 13.05 7.93
CA GLY A 485 -27.98 12.99 8.64
C GLY A 485 -27.82 12.66 10.12
N SER A 486 -26.87 13.29 10.83
CA SER A 486 -26.52 13.06 12.25
C SER A 486 -27.75 12.96 13.20
N PRO A 487 -27.68 12.20 14.32
CA PRO A 487 -28.82 12.11 15.23
C PRO A 487 -29.30 13.49 15.71
N GLU A 488 -28.37 14.43 15.87
CA GLU A 488 -28.61 15.82 16.20
C GLU A 488 -29.36 16.56 15.08
N GLU A 489 -28.96 16.40 13.82
CA GLU A 489 -29.67 16.97 12.65
C GLU A 489 -31.09 16.43 12.54
N ILE A 490 -31.26 15.12 12.69
CA ILE A 490 -32.58 14.49 12.65
C ILE A 490 -33.44 15.00 13.82
N ALA A 491 -32.89 15.07 15.03
CA ALA A 491 -33.61 15.56 16.19
C ALA A 491 -34.08 17.01 16.01
N ALA A 492 -33.25 17.86 15.42
CA ALA A 492 -33.56 19.27 15.16
C ALA A 492 -34.78 19.48 14.24
N VAL A 493 -35.08 18.53 13.35
CA VAL A 493 -36.23 18.60 12.42
C VAL A 493 -37.39 17.66 12.78
N SER A 494 -37.20 16.83 13.80
CA SER A 494 -38.17 15.80 14.21
C SER A 494 -39.42 16.37 14.88
N THR A 495 -39.33 17.55 15.49
CA THR A 495 -40.47 18.25 16.08
C THR A 495 -41.25 19.03 15.00
N PRO A 496 -42.57 18.83 14.87
CA PRO A 496 -43.40 19.66 14.00
C PRO A 496 -43.34 21.13 14.41
N THR A 497 -43.27 22.03 13.44
CA THR A 497 -43.48 23.46 13.67
C THR A 497 -44.84 23.91 13.17
N ASP A 498 -45.33 25.05 13.65
CA ASP A 498 -46.54 25.66 13.10
C ASP A 498 -46.34 26.03 11.62
N ASN A 499 -47.37 25.87 10.80
CA ASN A 499 -47.39 26.21 9.36
C ASN A 499 -46.34 25.50 8.47
N GLU A 500 -46.03 24.23 8.72
CA GLU A 500 -45.18 23.43 7.81
C GLU A 500 -45.78 23.32 6.41
N HIS A 501 -44.94 23.43 5.38
CA HIS A 501 -45.34 23.16 4.00
C HIS A 501 -45.87 21.72 3.86
N ARG A 502 -46.87 21.51 2.98
CA ARG A 502 -47.54 20.21 2.79
C ARG A 502 -46.55 19.05 2.55
N VAL A 503 -45.50 19.28 1.75
CA VAL A 503 -44.47 18.28 1.46
C VAL A 503 -43.71 17.81 2.72
N VAL A 504 -43.50 18.69 3.70
CA VAL A 504 -42.87 18.38 4.99
C VAL A 504 -43.82 17.51 5.83
N GLN A 505 -45.10 17.88 5.89
CA GLN A 505 -46.13 17.13 6.61
C GLN A 505 -46.26 15.70 6.05
N GLU A 506 -46.27 15.57 4.71
CA GLU A 506 -46.32 14.28 4.03
C GLU A 506 -45.07 13.43 4.30
N MET A 507 -43.86 14.02 4.27
CA MET A 507 -42.62 13.33 4.66
C MET A 507 -42.67 12.87 6.13
N ARG A 508 -43.16 13.71 7.04
CA ARG A 508 -43.30 13.38 8.46
C ARG A 508 -44.25 12.20 8.68
N ASN A 509 -45.36 12.16 7.95
CA ASN A 509 -46.28 11.03 7.95
C ASN A 509 -45.60 9.72 7.48
N ILE A 510 -44.74 9.82 6.46
CA ILE A 510 -43.92 8.67 6.00
C ILE A 510 -43.00 8.18 7.13
N VAL A 511 -42.28 9.08 7.81
CA VAL A 511 -41.40 8.73 8.95
C VAL A 511 -42.18 8.05 10.09
N GLY A 512 -43.37 8.55 10.41
CA GLY A 512 -44.24 8.04 11.48
C GLY A 512 -44.93 6.71 11.14
N SER A 513 -45.22 6.45 9.86
CA SER A 513 -45.83 5.20 9.40
C SER A 513 -44.86 4.00 9.36
N TYR A 514 -43.57 4.24 9.59
CA TYR A 514 -42.50 3.24 9.59
C TYR A 514 -42.63 2.29 10.81
N THR A 515 -43.50 1.30 10.68
CA THR A 515 -43.92 0.41 11.79
C THR A 515 -43.82 -1.09 11.46
N SER A 516 -43.68 -1.47 10.19
CA SER A 516 -43.57 -2.90 9.79
C SER A 516 -42.63 -3.15 8.59
N ARG A 517 -42.12 -4.38 8.52
CA ARG A 517 -41.15 -4.86 7.51
C ARG A 517 -41.67 -4.80 6.07
N SER A 518 -42.98 -4.99 5.85
CA SER A 518 -43.60 -4.88 4.51
C SER A 518 -43.85 -3.44 4.08
N LYS A 519 -44.07 -2.53 5.03
CA LYS A 519 -44.24 -1.08 4.77
C LYS A 519 -42.90 -0.38 4.54
N THR A 520 -41.80 -0.94 5.04
CA THR A 520 -40.44 -0.38 4.98
C THR A 520 -39.97 -0.05 3.55
N ALA A 521 -40.11 -0.98 2.60
CA ALA A 521 -39.69 -0.74 1.21
C ALA A 521 -40.54 0.32 0.49
N LYS A 522 -41.84 0.37 0.79
CA LYS A 522 -42.75 1.40 0.26
C LYS A 522 -42.46 2.77 0.88
N SER A 523 -42.29 2.85 2.20
CA SER A 523 -41.92 4.09 2.90
C SER A 523 -40.60 4.67 2.38
N TRP A 524 -39.64 3.81 2.00
CA TRP A 524 -38.40 4.25 1.35
C TRP A 524 -38.65 4.91 -0.01
N GLN A 525 -39.41 4.25 -0.89
CA GLN A 525 -39.76 4.80 -2.21
C GLN A 525 -40.58 6.09 -2.11
N ASP A 526 -41.55 6.12 -1.19
CA ASP A 526 -42.37 7.30 -0.93
C ASP A 526 -41.48 8.46 -0.41
N ALA A 527 -40.53 8.19 0.49
CA ALA A 527 -39.57 9.19 0.98
C ALA A 527 -38.65 9.70 -0.14
N GLN A 528 -38.16 8.82 -1.01
CA GLN A 528 -37.34 9.22 -2.16
C GLN A 528 -38.11 10.14 -3.10
N ALA A 529 -39.35 9.77 -3.46
CA ALA A 529 -40.22 10.60 -4.29
C ALA A 529 -40.50 11.97 -3.66
N LYS A 530 -40.71 12.02 -2.33
CA LYS A 530 -40.94 13.30 -1.62
C LYS A 530 -39.70 14.17 -1.52
N LYS A 531 -38.50 13.58 -1.39
CA LYS A 531 -37.24 14.32 -1.47
C LYS A 531 -37.05 14.94 -2.86
N ASP A 532 -37.33 14.18 -3.91
CA ASP A 532 -37.22 14.67 -5.29
C ASP A 532 -38.25 15.78 -5.60
N GLU A 533 -39.50 15.62 -5.14
CA GLU A 533 -40.53 16.65 -5.22
C GLU A 533 -40.09 17.93 -4.50
N ALA A 534 -39.60 17.83 -3.27
CA ALA A 534 -39.11 18.99 -2.52
C ALA A 534 -37.94 19.69 -3.22
N LEU A 535 -37.02 18.93 -3.83
CA LEU A 535 -35.91 19.48 -4.61
C LEU A 535 -36.42 20.22 -5.87
N GLN A 536 -37.41 19.68 -6.57
CA GLN A 536 -38.03 20.34 -7.72
C GLN A 536 -38.75 21.63 -7.32
N MET A 537 -39.54 21.59 -6.23
CA MET A 537 -40.21 22.77 -5.69
C MET A 537 -39.21 23.86 -5.29
N PHE A 538 -38.12 23.48 -4.63
CA PHE A 538 -37.05 24.41 -4.27
C PHE A 538 -36.39 25.04 -5.51
N LYS A 539 -36.09 24.25 -6.54
CA LYS A 539 -35.55 24.76 -7.82
C LYS A 539 -36.48 25.75 -8.52
N LEU A 540 -37.80 25.62 -8.32
CA LEU A 540 -38.83 26.51 -8.87
C LEU A 540 -39.15 27.70 -7.95
N GLY A 541 -38.50 27.83 -6.78
CA GLY A 541 -38.78 28.89 -5.81
C GLY A 541 -40.08 28.71 -5.03
N LEU A 542 -40.66 27.50 -5.04
CA LEU A 542 -41.93 27.16 -4.39
C LEU A 542 -41.76 26.61 -2.97
N LEU A 543 -40.52 26.36 -2.52
CA LEU A 543 -40.21 25.79 -1.21
C LEU A 543 -39.11 26.61 -0.53
N SER A 544 -39.29 26.90 0.75
CA SER A 544 -38.29 27.60 1.57
C SER A 544 -37.05 26.72 1.80
N LEU A 545 -35.93 27.34 2.19
CA LEU A 545 -34.72 26.61 2.56
C LEU A 545 -34.95 25.78 3.83
N GLU A 546 -35.70 26.32 4.78
CA GLU A 546 -36.06 25.69 6.05
C GLU A 546 -36.92 24.43 5.82
N ASP A 547 -37.93 24.52 4.95
CA ASP A 547 -38.77 23.36 4.64
C ASP A 547 -38.01 22.29 3.86
N ARG A 548 -37.13 22.70 2.93
CA ARG A 548 -36.24 21.74 2.25
C ARG A 548 -35.32 21.03 3.25
N ALA A 549 -34.72 21.76 4.18
CA ALA A 549 -33.86 21.19 5.22
C ALA A 549 -34.64 20.19 6.11
N LYS A 550 -35.90 20.49 6.46
CA LYS A 550 -36.78 19.54 7.18
C LYS A 550 -37.04 18.28 6.36
N VAL A 551 -37.36 18.40 5.07
CA VAL A 551 -37.56 17.21 4.20
C VAL A 551 -36.31 16.37 4.12
N GLU A 552 -35.13 16.98 3.91
CA GLU A 552 -33.86 16.25 3.82
C GLU A 552 -33.51 15.58 5.16
N GLY A 553 -33.64 16.26 6.30
CA GLY A 553 -33.40 15.67 7.62
C GLY A 553 -34.36 14.52 7.95
N LEU A 554 -35.65 14.65 7.62
CA LEU A 554 -36.63 13.56 7.78
C LEU A 554 -36.36 12.40 6.82
N TYR A 555 -35.89 12.67 5.59
CA TYR A 555 -35.45 11.65 4.65
C TYR A 555 -34.29 10.83 5.24
N TRP A 556 -33.29 11.48 5.85
CA TRP A 556 -32.19 10.78 6.51
C TRP A 556 -32.66 9.93 7.69
N ALA A 557 -33.71 10.35 8.41
CA ALA A 557 -34.33 9.53 9.45
C ALA A 557 -34.94 8.23 8.88
N VAL A 558 -35.56 8.27 7.70
CA VAL A 558 -36.04 7.07 7.00
C VAL A 558 -34.87 6.21 6.54
N ALA A 559 -33.82 6.83 6.00
CA ALA A 559 -32.62 6.13 5.53
C ALA A 559 -31.92 5.35 6.64
N ARG A 560 -31.75 5.94 7.84
CA ARG A 560 -31.19 5.24 9.01
C ARG A 560 -32.02 4.08 9.50
N LYS A 561 -33.35 4.22 9.49
CA LYS A 561 -34.23 3.10 9.81
C LYS A 561 -34.11 1.97 8.79
N MET A 562 -33.73 2.28 7.55
CA MET A 562 -33.53 1.31 6.45
C MET A 562 -32.21 0.52 6.55
N MET A 563 -31.13 1.13 7.03
CA MET A 563 -29.77 0.54 7.06
C MET A 563 -29.69 -0.89 7.66
N PRO A 564 -30.34 -1.22 8.80
CA PRO A 564 -30.25 -2.58 9.36
C PRO A 564 -30.85 -3.66 8.43
N TYR A 565 -31.78 -3.28 7.56
CA TYR A 565 -32.43 -4.21 6.62
C TYR A 565 -31.60 -4.46 5.36
N THR A 566 -30.71 -3.54 5.00
CA THR A 566 -29.84 -3.64 3.81
C THR A 566 -28.58 -4.45 4.12
N LYS A 567 -28.03 -4.31 5.33
CA LYS A 567 -26.89 -5.12 5.83
C LYS A 567 -27.22 -6.60 6.02
N SER A 568 -28.45 -6.93 6.41
CA SER A 568 -28.88 -8.33 6.55
C SER A 568 -29.03 -8.98 5.16
N ARG A 569 -27.96 -9.62 4.65
CA ARG A 569 -27.91 -10.49 3.43
C ARG A 569 -28.85 -11.71 3.46
N SER A 570 -29.85 -11.72 4.33
CA SER A 570 -30.94 -12.70 4.33
C SER A 570 -31.72 -12.61 3.00
N ARG A 571 -31.50 -13.62 2.13
CA ARG A 571 -32.15 -13.86 0.81
C ARG A 571 -33.69 -13.84 0.78
N LYS A 572 -34.37 -13.55 1.90
CA LYS A 572 -35.83 -13.57 2.03
C LYS A 572 -36.51 -12.20 1.85
N LEU A 573 -35.76 -11.12 1.58
CA LEU A 573 -36.34 -9.77 1.43
C LEU A 573 -36.14 -9.21 0.01
N ARG A 574 -37.22 -8.71 -0.59
CA ARG A 574 -37.19 -7.98 -1.86
C ARG A 574 -36.83 -6.51 -1.59
N ILE A 575 -35.54 -6.23 -1.40
CA ILE A 575 -35.00 -4.87 -1.20
C ILE A 575 -35.03 -4.15 -2.56
N PRO A 576 -35.55 -2.91 -2.66
CA PRO A 576 -35.43 -2.10 -3.88
C PRO A 576 -33.97 -1.94 -4.30
N LYS A 577 -33.66 -2.01 -5.60
CA LYS A 577 -32.27 -1.91 -6.08
C LYS A 577 -31.59 -0.62 -5.62
N GLU A 578 -32.37 0.44 -5.52
CA GLU A 578 -31.97 1.79 -5.13
C GLU A 578 -31.60 1.91 -3.64
N ALA A 579 -32.01 0.94 -2.82
CA ALA A 579 -31.74 0.90 -1.38
C ALA A 579 -30.56 -0.01 -1.02
N ILE A 580 -29.97 -0.75 -1.97
CA ILE A 580 -28.90 -1.73 -1.68
C ILE A 580 -27.68 -1.02 -1.07
N ASP A 581 -27.25 0.07 -1.70
CA ASP A 581 -26.00 0.77 -1.33
C ASP A 581 -26.23 1.92 -0.33
N ILE A 582 -27.40 1.99 0.31
CA ILE A 582 -27.69 3.10 1.24
C ILE A 582 -26.83 3.01 2.50
N ALA A 583 -26.47 1.80 2.93
CA ALA A 583 -25.58 1.62 4.07
C ALA A 583 -24.21 2.27 3.78
N ASP A 584 -23.63 1.94 2.63
CA ASP A 584 -22.34 2.47 2.16
C ASP A 584 -22.39 3.99 1.96
N LYS A 585 -23.48 4.51 1.39
CA LYS A 585 -23.69 5.96 1.22
C LYS A 585 -23.88 6.72 2.53
N MET A 586 -24.31 6.03 3.59
CA MET A 586 -24.52 6.59 4.92
C MET A 586 -23.38 6.29 5.88
N ALA A 587 -22.33 5.61 5.42
CA ALA A 587 -21.11 5.41 6.18
C ALA A 587 -20.52 6.75 6.59
N ASP A 588 -19.91 6.78 7.76
CA ASP A 588 -19.23 7.98 8.22
C ASP A 588 -18.00 8.26 7.36
N GLN A 589 -17.63 9.53 7.22
CA GLN A 589 -16.36 9.89 6.62
C GLN A 589 -15.41 10.27 7.73
N TYR A 590 -14.37 9.46 7.94
CA TYR A 590 -13.33 9.71 8.93
C TYR A 590 -12.26 10.58 8.27
N MET A 591 -12.10 11.79 8.81
CA MET A 591 -11.16 12.77 8.28
C MET A 591 -9.75 12.45 8.78
N ALA A 592 -8.92 11.95 7.87
CA ALA A 592 -7.56 11.54 8.13
C ALA A 592 -6.58 12.63 7.70
N ASN A 593 -5.66 13.00 8.59
CA ASN A 593 -4.65 14.03 8.34
C ASN A 593 -3.53 13.49 7.43
N PHE A 594 -3.79 13.36 6.13
CA PHE A 594 -2.80 12.99 5.11
C PHE A 594 -3.29 13.37 3.71
N SER A 595 -2.50 13.06 2.68
CA SER A 595 -2.93 13.17 1.29
C SER A 595 -2.78 11.84 0.56
N ILE A 596 -3.86 11.38 -0.07
CA ILE A 596 -3.87 10.16 -0.89
C ILE A 596 -2.93 10.30 -2.08
N PHE A 597 -2.94 11.47 -2.72
CA PHE A 597 -2.08 11.80 -3.86
C PHE A 597 -0.59 11.81 -3.53
N GLN A 598 -0.22 11.99 -2.25
CA GLN A 598 1.16 11.97 -1.79
C GLN A 598 1.58 10.59 -1.25
N SER A 599 0.68 9.84 -0.60
CA SER A 599 1.07 8.67 0.21
C SER A 599 0.55 7.32 -0.33
N VAL A 600 -0.53 7.30 -1.10
CA VAL A 600 -1.17 6.08 -1.65
C VAL A 600 -1.69 6.34 -3.06
N VAL A 601 -0.82 6.88 -3.90
CA VAL A 601 -1.17 7.29 -5.27
C VAL A 601 -1.65 6.12 -6.15
N ASP A 602 -1.18 4.89 -5.90
CA ASP A 602 -1.69 3.71 -6.62
C ASP A 602 -3.17 3.41 -6.29
N HIS A 603 -3.66 3.81 -5.11
CA HIS A 603 -5.09 3.71 -4.80
C HIS A 603 -5.90 4.57 -5.77
N TRP A 604 -5.47 5.82 -5.97
CA TRP A 604 -6.10 6.75 -6.90
C TRP A 604 -5.88 6.36 -8.37
N GLY A 605 -4.68 5.93 -8.73
CA GLY A 605 -4.29 5.74 -10.14
C GLY A 605 -4.75 4.41 -10.75
N ILE A 606 -4.83 3.34 -9.95
CA ILE A 606 -5.10 1.97 -10.42
C ILE A 606 -5.97 1.15 -9.45
N ASP A 607 -6.73 1.80 -8.57
CA ASP A 607 -7.61 1.16 -7.58
C ASP A 607 -6.87 0.16 -6.67
N GLN A 608 -5.58 0.39 -6.37
CA GLN A 608 -4.80 -0.48 -5.47
C GLN A 608 -5.41 -0.50 -4.07
N THR A 609 -5.62 -1.72 -3.55
CA THR A 609 -6.04 -1.93 -2.16
C THR A 609 -4.81 -1.96 -1.27
N PHE A 610 -4.87 -1.24 -0.16
CA PHE A 610 -3.88 -1.30 0.92
C PHE A 610 -4.55 -1.77 2.20
N PRO A 611 -3.90 -2.59 3.04
CA PRO A 611 -4.40 -2.87 4.37
C PRO A 611 -4.40 -1.59 5.21
N ILE A 612 -5.59 -1.27 5.75
CA ILE A 612 -5.82 -0.10 6.59
C ILE A 612 -6.47 -0.61 7.87
N ILE A 613 -5.87 -0.32 9.02
CA ILE A 613 -6.32 -0.84 10.32
C ILE A 613 -6.02 0.17 11.44
N PRO A 614 -6.87 0.27 12.48
CA PRO A 614 -6.53 0.98 13.71
C PRO A 614 -5.24 0.39 14.34
N LEU A 615 -4.34 1.25 14.82
CA LEU A 615 -3.10 0.77 15.45
C LEU A 615 -3.28 0.37 16.93
N HIS A 616 -4.43 0.72 17.50
CA HIS A 616 -4.81 0.47 18.89
C HIS A 616 -6.31 0.22 19.03
N ARG A 617 -6.73 -0.15 20.25
CA ARG A 617 -8.12 -0.46 20.63
C ARG A 617 -8.73 -1.67 19.92
N LEU A 618 -7.92 -2.56 19.34
CA LEU A 618 -8.40 -3.75 18.61
C LEU A 618 -9.04 -4.81 19.54
N CYS A 619 -8.91 -4.65 20.86
CA CYS A 619 -9.65 -5.41 21.86
C CYS A 619 -11.11 -4.93 22.02
N GLU A 620 -11.45 -3.75 21.50
CA GLU A 620 -12.80 -3.20 21.48
C GLU A 620 -13.46 -3.48 20.12
N GLU A 621 -14.77 -3.74 20.10
CA GLU A 621 -15.48 -3.93 18.84
C GLU A 621 -15.64 -2.57 18.12
N PRO A 622 -15.29 -2.47 16.82
CA PRO A 622 -15.57 -1.29 16.03
C PRO A 622 -17.09 -1.11 15.87
N SER A 623 -17.55 0.14 15.95
CA SER A 623 -18.98 0.45 16.04
C SER A 623 -19.51 1.27 14.87
N ARG A 624 -18.64 1.65 13.92
CA ARG A 624 -18.93 2.61 12.84
C ARG A 624 -18.38 2.11 11.50
N ASP A 625 -19.27 1.84 10.55
CA ASP A 625 -18.87 1.73 9.15
C ASP A 625 -18.47 3.10 8.62
N SER A 626 -17.31 3.16 7.99
CA SER A 626 -16.67 4.40 7.64
C SER A 626 -15.97 4.30 6.29
N ILE A 627 -15.78 5.44 5.63
CA ILE A 627 -14.76 5.64 4.59
C ILE A 627 -13.70 6.58 5.15
N LEU A 628 -12.48 6.52 4.62
CA LEU A 628 -11.45 7.50 4.94
C LEU A 628 -11.47 8.61 3.90
N VAL A 629 -11.48 9.85 4.36
CA VAL A 629 -11.30 11.03 3.51
C VAL A 629 -10.04 11.77 3.96
N ASP A 630 -9.24 12.20 2.99
CA ASP A 630 -8.01 12.93 3.24
C ASP A 630 -8.29 14.43 3.48
N ILE A 631 -7.25 15.26 3.67
CA ILE A 631 -7.43 16.71 3.92
C ILE A 631 -7.37 17.57 2.65
N THR A 632 -7.40 16.97 1.48
CA THR A 632 -7.41 17.70 0.21
C THR A 632 -8.80 18.27 -0.07
N CYS A 633 -8.86 19.26 -0.97
CA CYS A 633 -10.13 19.80 -1.43
C CYS A 633 -10.73 19.00 -2.59
N ASP A 634 -10.08 17.92 -3.01
CA ASP A 634 -10.49 17.09 -4.13
C ASP A 634 -11.42 15.97 -3.64
N SER A 635 -12.51 15.72 -4.36
CA SER A 635 -13.46 14.66 -4.02
C SER A 635 -12.90 13.26 -4.22
N ASP A 636 -11.85 13.12 -5.03
CA ASP A 636 -11.12 11.86 -5.22
C ASP A 636 -10.16 11.58 -4.04
N GLY A 637 -10.00 12.54 -3.11
CA GLY A 637 -9.29 12.39 -1.83
C GLY A 637 -10.03 11.51 -0.82
N LYS A 638 -10.43 10.30 -1.24
CA LYS A 638 -11.08 9.29 -0.38
C LYS A 638 -10.55 7.88 -0.66
N VAL A 639 -10.58 7.03 0.36
CA VAL A 639 -10.40 5.59 0.22
C VAL A 639 -11.77 4.93 0.29
N ASP A 640 -12.11 4.15 -0.75
CA ASP A 640 -13.38 3.42 -0.81
C ASP A 640 -13.22 1.93 -1.15
N ASN A 641 -12.04 1.36 -0.89
CA ASN A 641 -11.83 -0.08 -0.95
C ASN A 641 -10.91 -0.51 0.21
N PHE A 642 -11.43 -1.36 1.10
CA PHE A 642 -10.77 -1.77 2.35
C PHE A 642 -10.70 -3.27 2.46
N VAL A 643 -9.70 -3.77 3.20
CA VAL A 643 -9.56 -5.20 3.50
C VAL A 643 -10.40 -5.54 4.72
N GLU A 644 -11.44 -6.37 4.54
CA GLU A 644 -12.29 -6.87 5.62
C GLU A 644 -12.76 -8.31 5.37
N ASP A 645 -12.87 -9.11 6.44
CA ASP A 645 -13.41 -10.47 6.49
C ASP A 645 -12.95 -11.37 5.30
N TYR A 646 -11.63 -11.40 5.04
CA TYR A 646 -11.01 -12.16 3.95
C TYR A 646 -11.45 -11.74 2.53
N GLY A 647 -11.80 -10.47 2.35
CA GLY A 647 -12.12 -9.89 1.05
C GLY A 647 -11.94 -8.37 1.06
N THR A 648 -12.67 -7.71 0.16
CA THR A 648 -12.71 -6.25 0.09
C THR A 648 -14.13 -5.72 0.31
N ASP A 649 -14.24 -4.62 1.04
CA ASP A 649 -15.49 -3.89 1.24
C ASP A 649 -15.33 -2.40 0.89
N LYS A 650 -16.44 -1.73 0.57
CA LYS A 650 -16.51 -0.30 0.26
C LYS A 650 -16.39 0.59 1.49
N THR A 651 -16.54 0.01 2.67
CA THR A 651 -16.41 0.68 3.96
C THR A 651 -15.50 -0.12 4.88
N ILE A 652 -14.99 0.52 5.91
CA ILE A 652 -14.24 -0.09 7.00
C ILE A 652 -14.91 0.18 8.35
N SER A 653 -14.95 -0.84 9.19
CA SER A 653 -15.45 -0.81 10.55
C SER A 653 -14.38 -0.20 11.45
N LEU A 654 -14.67 0.97 12.03
CA LEU A 654 -13.78 1.71 12.92
C LEU A 654 -14.45 1.99 14.27
N HIS A 655 -13.62 2.27 15.27
CA HIS A 655 -14.07 2.65 16.60
C HIS A 655 -14.60 4.08 16.60
N THR A 656 -15.64 4.33 17.41
CA THR A 656 -16.08 5.71 17.67
C THR A 656 -14.94 6.52 18.29
N LEU A 657 -14.75 7.75 17.78
CA LEU A 657 -13.76 8.70 18.30
C LEU A 657 -14.15 9.17 19.70
N ARG A 658 -13.16 9.23 20.60
CA ARG A 658 -13.33 9.72 21.97
C ARG A 658 -12.73 11.13 22.08
N PRO A 659 -13.44 12.12 22.67
CA PRO A 659 -12.90 13.46 22.82
C PRO A 659 -11.59 13.49 23.63
N GLY A 660 -10.56 14.14 23.09
CA GLY A 660 -9.26 14.29 23.75
C GLY A 660 -8.32 13.08 23.62
N GLU A 661 -8.75 12.01 22.95
CA GLU A 661 -7.89 10.86 22.65
C GLU A 661 -7.51 10.85 21.16
N ASP A 662 -6.22 10.61 20.87
CA ASP A 662 -5.76 10.42 19.51
C ASP A 662 -6.22 9.08 18.95
N TYR A 663 -6.69 9.06 17.71
CA TYR A 663 -7.06 7.83 17.01
C TYR A 663 -6.15 7.63 15.79
N TYR A 664 -5.28 6.63 15.89
CA TYR A 664 -4.25 6.34 14.88
C TYR A 664 -4.67 5.19 13.97
N ILE A 665 -4.51 5.41 12.68
CA ILE A 665 -4.71 4.40 11.64
C ILE A 665 -3.38 4.18 10.93
N GLY A 666 -3.08 2.91 10.68
CA GLY A 666 -1.94 2.49 9.88
C GLY A 666 -2.38 2.12 8.46
N ILE A 667 -1.63 2.59 7.47
CA ILE A 667 -1.74 2.18 6.07
C ILE A 667 -0.48 1.38 5.72
N PHE A 668 -0.64 0.08 5.57
CA PHE A 668 0.45 -0.88 5.41
C PHE A 668 0.78 -1.12 3.94
N LEU A 669 1.93 -1.74 3.70
CA LEU A 669 2.39 -2.18 2.37
C LEU A 669 2.62 -1.02 1.39
N THR A 670 2.99 0.16 1.89
CA THR A 670 3.20 1.38 1.10
C THR A 670 4.62 1.52 0.56
N GLY A 671 5.52 0.58 0.85
CA GLY A 671 6.96 0.73 0.55
C GLY A 671 7.36 0.55 -0.92
N ALA A 672 6.44 0.13 -1.78
CA ALA A 672 6.66 -0.01 -3.23
C ALA A 672 5.89 1.07 -4.01
N TYR A 673 6.59 1.78 -4.90
CA TYR A 673 6.09 2.84 -5.80
C TYR A 673 5.56 4.12 -5.17
N GLN A 674 4.99 4.08 -3.96
CA GLN A 674 4.25 5.23 -3.41
C GLN A 674 5.14 6.46 -3.19
N ASP A 675 6.32 6.26 -2.62
CA ASP A 675 7.26 7.33 -2.26
C ASP A 675 7.70 8.21 -3.44
N ILE A 676 7.93 7.59 -4.60
CA ILE A 676 8.46 8.27 -5.79
C ILE A 676 7.35 8.86 -6.67
N MET A 677 6.16 8.27 -6.64
CA MET A 677 5.02 8.71 -7.44
C MET A 677 4.13 9.75 -6.72
N GLY A 678 4.32 9.93 -5.41
CA GLY A 678 3.62 10.93 -4.62
C GLY A 678 3.78 12.34 -5.21
N ASN A 679 2.67 13.07 -5.31
CA ASN A 679 2.63 14.41 -5.89
C ASN A 679 2.17 15.48 -4.88
N LEU A 680 2.52 16.73 -5.19
CA LEU A 680 2.28 17.89 -4.32
C LEU A 680 0.86 18.47 -4.46
N HIS A 681 -0.17 17.63 -4.62
CA HIS A 681 -1.56 18.10 -4.70
C HIS A 681 -1.90 18.93 -3.46
N ASN A 682 -2.55 20.08 -3.66
CA ASN A 682 -2.80 21.07 -2.62
C ASN A 682 -1.55 21.57 -1.86
N MET A 683 -0.36 21.44 -2.44
CA MET A 683 0.93 21.78 -1.80
C MET A 683 1.24 20.95 -0.56
N PHE A 684 0.61 19.78 -0.39
CA PHE A 684 1.05 18.81 0.62
C PHE A 684 2.33 18.14 0.18
N GLY A 685 3.38 18.25 0.98
CA GLY A 685 4.68 17.70 0.64
C GLY A 685 4.95 16.35 1.28
N ARG A 686 6.21 15.92 1.19
CA ARG A 686 6.69 14.66 1.75
C ARG A 686 6.41 14.56 3.25
N LEU A 687 6.16 13.33 3.70
CA LEU A 687 5.86 13.03 5.10
C LEU A 687 7.11 13.15 5.97
N ASN A 688 6.93 13.37 7.28
CA ASN A 688 7.95 13.02 8.26
C ASN A 688 8.23 11.52 8.16
N GLU A 689 9.47 11.12 8.36
CA GLU A 689 9.94 9.77 8.16
C GLU A 689 10.89 9.35 9.29
N VAL A 690 10.71 8.13 9.79
CA VAL A 690 11.59 7.52 10.79
C VAL A 690 12.02 6.14 10.35
N HIS A 691 13.30 5.82 10.57
CA HIS A 691 13.87 4.51 10.25
C HIS A 691 14.11 3.73 11.53
N ILE A 692 13.58 2.51 11.54
CA ILE A 692 13.59 1.62 12.70
C ILE A 692 14.40 0.39 12.36
N TYR A 693 15.28 0.06 13.31
CA TYR A 693 16.01 -1.20 13.37
C TYR A 693 15.73 -1.92 14.67
N ILE A 694 15.85 -3.24 14.65
CA ILE A 694 15.93 -4.04 15.86
C ILE A 694 17.30 -3.86 16.54
N GLY A 695 17.33 -3.97 17.85
CA GLY A 695 18.59 -4.12 18.59
C GLY A 695 19.35 -5.37 18.15
N GLU A 696 20.70 -5.34 18.20
CA GLU A 696 21.58 -6.50 17.99
C GLU A 696 21.30 -7.38 16.73
N TRP A 697 21.05 -6.77 15.55
CA TRP A 697 20.76 -7.50 14.28
C TRP A 697 21.62 -8.75 14.05
N GLU A 698 22.94 -8.66 14.14
CA GLU A 698 23.84 -9.77 13.80
C GLU A 698 23.63 -10.98 14.72
N LYS A 699 23.37 -10.74 16.01
CA LYS A 699 23.08 -11.78 16.99
C LYS A 699 21.69 -12.39 16.75
N ASN A 700 20.70 -11.53 16.51
CA ASN A 700 19.32 -11.94 16.29
C ASN A 700 19.16 -12.72 14.97
N PHE A 701 19.89 -12.32 13.93
CA PHE A 701 19.94 -13.02 12.65
C PHE A 701 20.64 -14.39 12.77
N GLN A 702 21.78 -14.46 13.47
CA GLN A 702 22.46 -15.73 13.74
C GLN A 702 21.57 -16.69 14.55
N LEU A 703 20.78 -16.16 15.49
CA LEU A 703 19.77 -16.93 16.22
C LEU A 703 18.68 -17.45 15.28
N LEU A 704 18.15 -16.62 14.38
CA LEU A 704 17.13 -17.04 13.41
C LEU A 704 17.61 -18.22 12.55
N LEU A 705 18.86 -18.17 12.08
CA LEU A 705 19.49 -19.25 11.33
C LEU A 705 19.67 -20.55 12.15
N LEU A 706 19.91 -20.44 13.47
CA LEU A 706 20.03 -21.59 14.37
C LEU A 706 18.67 -22.16 14.82
N VAL A 707 17.69 -21.29 15.09
CA VAL A 707 16.37 -21.61 15.67
C VAL A 707 15.44 -22.27 14.65
N ALA A 708 15.77 -22.23 13.35
CA ALA A 708 15.18 -23.15 12.37
C ALA A 708 15.34 -24.65 12.75
N SER A 709 16.20 -25.00 13.72
CA SER A 709 16.43 -26.37 14.20
C SER A 709 15.90 -26.71 15.60
N ILE A 710 15.43 -25.75 16.41
CA ILE A 710 14.95 -26.02 17.79
C ILE A 710 13.75 -25.12 18.10
N ALA A 711 12.61 -25.75 18.42
CA ALA A 711 11.42 -25.08 18.94
C ALA A 711 11.62 -24.72 20.42
N ASP A 712 11.06 -23.59 20.84
CA ASP A 712 11.04 -22.99 22.18
C ASP A 712 12.19 -22.01 22.49
N THR A 713 11.96 -20.74 22.17
CA THR A 713 12.55 -19.59 22.90
C THR A 713 11.48 -18.99 23.80
N PRO A 714 11.78 -18.72 25.09
CA PRO A 714 10.81 -18.17 26.03
C PRO A 714 10.47 -16.71 25.70
N ASP A 715 9.21 -16.33 25.94
CA ASP A 715 8.72 -14.96 25.94
C ASP A 715 9.50 -14.13 26.99
N ASP A 716 10.44 -13.30 26.56
CA ASP A 716 11.11 -12.32 27.42
C ASP A 716 10.54 -10.93 27.08
N ASP A 717 9.67 -10.42 27.97
CA ASP A 717 9.01 -9.10 27.90
C ASP A 717 9.96 -7.98 28.44
N ASP A 718 11.23 -7.90 28.01
CA ASP A 718 12.15 -6.80 28.40
C ASP A 718 12.34 -5.77 27.23
N PRO A 719 12.26 -4.44 27.47
CA PRO A 719 11.65 -3.49 26.53
C PRO A 719 12.62 -2.48 25.85
N GLU A 720 13.70 -2.93 25.20
CA GLU A 720 14.50 -2.07 24.29
C GLU A 720 14.92 -2.83 23.00
N ASP A 721 13.93 -3.42 22.32
CA ASP A 721 14.16 -4.31 21.17
C ASP A 721 14.32 -3.59 19.82
N TYR A 722 14.15 -2.26 19.77
CA TYR A 722 14.33 -1.46 18.57
C TYR A 722 14.93 -0.09 18.89
N TYR A 723 15.48 0.58 17.87
CA TYR A 723 15.91 1.97 17.94
C TYR A 723 15.58 2.72 16.66
N ILE A 724 15.38 4.04 16.79
CA ILE A 724 15.23 4.95 15.66
C ILE A 724 16.62 5.42 15.24
N GLU A 725 17.11 4.90 14.11
CA GLU A 725 18.43 5.27 13.58
C GLU A 725 18.42 6.68 12.99
N GLU A 726 17.44 6.94 12.11
CA GLU A 726 17.35 8.20 11.38
C GLU A 726 15.95 8.80 11.45
N VAL A 727 15.92 10.13 11.45
CA VAL A 727 14.70 10.93 11.38
C VAL A 727 14.85 11.92 10.24
N ILE A 728 14.00 11.77 9.22
CA ILE A 728 13.94 12.68 8.08
C ILE A 728 12.67 13.52 8.24
N ARG A 729 12.84 14.85 8.33
CA ARG A 729 11.70 15.76 8.42
C ARG A 729 11.01 15.88 7.06
N GLY A 730 9.69 15.88 7.11
CA GLY A 730 8.84 16.13 5.96
C GLY A 730 8.96 17.57 5.46
N ASP A 731 8.36 17.82 4.30
CA ASP A 731 8.44 19.13 3.66
C ASP A 731 7.73 20.20 4.49
N ARG A 732 8.37 21.36 4.63
CA ARG A 732 7.70 22.57 5.10
C ARG A 732 7.01 23.28 3.95
N VAL A 733 6.12 24.21 4.27
CA VAL A 733 5.50 25.09 3.27
C VAL A 733 6.57 25.80 2.42
N ALA A 734 7.65 26.27 3.04
CA ALA A 734 8.81 26.87 2.36
C ALA A 734 9.46 25.95 1.32
N ASP A 735 9.59 24.65 1.63
CA ASP A 735 10.26 23.67 0.76
C ASP A 735 9.39 23.41 -0.49
N VAL A 736 8.07 23.26 -0.31
CA VAL A 736 7.11 23.13 -1.42
C VAL A 736 7.06 24.40 -2.26
N LEU A 737 7.02 25.58 -1.64
CA LEU A 737 7.07 26.87 -2.34
C LEU A 737 8.34 27.01 -3.19
N GLY A 738 9.49 26.58 -2.66
CA GLY A 738 10.77 26.57 -3.40
C GLY A 738 10.73 25.68 -4.64
N ARG A 739 10.09 24.51 -4.56
CA ARG A 739 9.87 23.62 -5.73
C ARG A 739 8.98 24.24 -6.80
N LEU A 740 8.10 25.17 -6.40
CA LEU A 740 7.23 25.95 -7.28
C LEU A 740 7.84 27.30 -7.71
N PHE A 741 9.15 27.50 -7.48
CA PHE A 741 9.90 28.71 -7.82
C PHE A 741 9.45 29.99 -7.09
N TYR A 742 8.74 29.87 -5.98
CA TYR A 742 8.53 30.99 -5.06
C TYR A 742 9.73 31.15 -4.15
N ASN A 743 10.07 32.40 -3.82
CA ASN A 743 11.00 32.71 -2.74
C ASN A 743 10.20 32.96 -1.44
N PRO A 744 10.29 32.06 -0.44
CA PRO A 744 9.56 32.23 0.82
C PRO A 744 9.86 33.55 1.54
N GLN A 745 11.12 34.02 1.50
CA GLN A 745 11.52 35.27 2.14
C GLN A 745 10.87 36.49 1.48
N ASP A 746 10.68 36.46 0.16
CA ASP A 746 9.97 37.53 -0.56
C ASP A 746 8.48 37.57 -0.20
N LEU A 747 7.86 36.41 0.03
CA LEU A 747 6.47 36.34 0.48
C LEU A 747 6.32 36.92 1.88
N VAL A 748 7.20 36.54 2.82
CA VAL A 748 7.26 37.14 4.16
C VAL A 748 7.43 38.65 4.10
N ARG A 749 8.36 39.14 3.28
CA ARG A 749 8.60 40.58 3.11
C ARG A 749 7.35 41.31 2.59
N ARG A 750 6.70 40.79 1.54
CA ARG A 750 5.46 41.36 0.99
C ARG A 750 4.33 41.41 2.02
N MET A 751 4.19 40.37 2.85
CA MET A 751 3.20 40.34 3.92
C MET A 751 3.51 41.38 5.00
N LYS A 752 4.77 41.47 5.45
CA LYS A 752 5.22 42.47 6.43
C LYS A 752 5.05 43.91 5.92
N GLU A 753 5.28 44.17 4.63
CA GLU A 753 5.01 45.47 3.99
C GLU A 753 3.51 45.82 4.02
N SER A 754 2.64 44.86 3.70
CA SER A 754 1.17 45.05 3.77
C SER A 754 0.69 45.34 5.19
N LEU A 755 1.21 44.62 6.20
CA LEU A 755 0.91 44.87 7.61
C LEU A 755 1.39 46.25 8.05
N THR A 756 2.60 46.64 7.67
CA THR A 756 3.15 47.98 7.97
C THR A 756 2.30 49.09 7.37
N SER A 757 1.78 48.90 6.15
CA SER A 757 0.87 49.85 5.51
C SER A 757 -0.43 50.05 6.30
N ASN A 758 -1.03 48.95 6.78
CA ASN A 758 -2.25 48.98 7.61
C ASN A 758 -2.02 49.58 9.01
N ILE A 759 -0.80 49.40 9.58
CA ILE A 759 -0.43 50.08 10.82
C ILE A 759 -0.37 51.60 10.60
N ARG A 760 0.22 52.05 9.48
CA ARG A 760 0.33 53.49 9.16
C ARG A 760 -1.01 54.15 8.88
N SER A 761 -1.97 53.44 8.29
CA SER A 761 -3.32 53.95 8.04
C SER A 761 -4.22 53.94 9.29
N GLY A 762 -3.78 53.31 10.39
CA GLY A 762 -4.53 53.19 11.63
C GLY A 762 -5.59 52.09 11.63
N SER A 763 -5.67 51.26 10.58
CA SER A 763 -6.59 50.10 10.54
C SER A 763 -6.12 48.93 11.41
N LEU A 764 -4.84 48.90 11.78
CA LEU A 764 -4.24 47.82 12.58
C LEU A 764 -3.33 48.39 13.69
N LYS A 765 -3.39 47.80 14.90
CA LYS A 765 -2.49 48.21 15.99
C LYS A 765 -1.06 47.70 15.75
N PRO A 766 -0.01 48.47 16.11
CA PRO A 766 1.38 48.05 15.88
C PRO A 766 1.75 46.68 16.49
N LYS A 767 1.40 46.43 17.77
CA LYS A 767 1.69 45.16 18.45
C LYS A 767 1.04 43.98 17.73
N GLU A 768 -0.21 44.16 17.30
CA GLU A 768 -0.97 43.15 16.57
C GLU A 768 -0.36 42.86 15.19
N GLY A 769 0.04 43.89 14.45
CA GLY A 769 0.67 43.70 13.14
C GLY A 769 2.03 43.01 13.19
N VAL A 770 2.83 43.23 14.25
CA VAL A 770 4.08 42.48 14.45
C VAL A 770 3.79 40.99 14.70
N ALA A 771 2.87 40.68 15.62
CA ALA A 771 2.50 39.32 15.95
C ALA A 771 1.94 38.56 14.72
N LEU A 772 1.10 39.19 13.90
CA LEU A 772 0.61 38.61 12.64
C LEU A 772 1.73 38.34 11.63
N GLY A 773 2.74 39.21 11.58
CA GLY A 773 3.91 39.04 10.72
C GLY A 773 4.78 37.86 11.15
N GLU A 774 5.00 37.70 12.46
CA GLU A 774 5.71 36.56 13.05
C GLU A 774 4.95 35.24 12.85
N PHE A 775 3.62 35.27 13.04
CA PHE A 775 2.76 34.13 12.76
C PHE A 775 2.88 33.68 11.30
N TYR A 776 2.77 34.59 10.34
CA TYR A 776 2.91 34.27 8.90
C TYR A 776 4.27 33.63 8.58
N ASP A 777 5.35 34.17 9.14
CA ASP A 777 6.71 33.63 8.99
C ASP A 777 6.82 32.21 9.56
N SER A 778 6.19 31.97 10.72
CA SER A 778 6.16 30.64 11.34
C SER A 778 5.38 29.62 10.51
N MET A 779 4.30 30.02 9.83
CA MET A 779 3.51 29.13 8.96
C MET A 779 4.26 28.76 7.68
N ILE A 780 5.09 29.65 7.15
CA ILE A 780 5.97 29.31 6.02
C ILE A 780 6.98 28.23 6.41
N ASN A 781 7.43 28.21 7.67
CA ASN A 781 8.38 27.24 8.17
C ASN A 781 7.74 26.01 8.82
N SER A 782 6.41 25.91 8.83
CA SER A 782 5.71 24.76 9.41
C SER A 782 5.60 23.60 8.41
N TYR A 783 5.39 22.41 8.96
CA TYR A 783 5.01 21.23 8.21
C TYR A 783 3.74 21.50 7.38
N THR A 784 3.64 20.88 6.20
CA THR A 784 2.51 21.16 5.27
C THR A 784 1.17 20.62 5.74
N TYR A 785 1.15 19.67 6.67
CA TYR A 785 -0.06 19.02 7.17
C TYR A 785 -0.66 19.74 8.37
N LEU A 786 -1.89 19.37 8.71
CA LEU A 786 -2.60 20.00 9.81
C LEU A 786 -1.92 19.64 11.14
N LYS A 787 -1.80 20.61 12.04
CA LYS A 787 -1.59 20.31 13.45
C LYS A 787 -2.90 19.73 13.99
N ALA A 788 -2.82 18.67 14.80
CA ALA A 788 -4.00 18.02 15.37
C ALA A 788 -4.96 19.07 15.95
N ILE A 789 -6.09 19.26 15.27
CA ILE A 789 -7.16 20.11 15.77
C ILE A 789 -7.87 19.26 16.80
N ILE A 790 -7.55 19.48 18.08
CA ILE A 790 -8.45 19.03 19.15
C ILE A 790 -9.71 19.86 18.97
N TYR A 791 -10.69 19.33 18.23
CA TYR A 791 -12.05 19.83 18.32
C TYR A 791 -12.52 19.55 19.75
N GLU A 792 -12.23 20.48 20.66
CA GLU A 792 -12.86 20.51 21.96
C GLU A 792 -14.36 20.49 21.71
N SER A 793 -15.00 19.42 22.18
CA SER A 793 -16.41 19.12 21.96
C SER A 793 -17.29 20.33 22.25
N LYS A 794 -17.90 20.90 21.20
CA LYS A 794 -19.13 21.73 21.11
C LYS A 794 -19.59 22.65 22.27
N ASN A 795 -18.78 22.93 23.29
CA ASN A 795 -19.14 23.72 24.47
C ASN A 795 -18.33 25.01 24.63
N ARG A 796 -17.40 25.32 23.71
CA ARG A 796 -16.66 26.60 23.71
C ARG A 796 -16.87 27.51 22.51
N ILE A 797 -17.77 27.18 21.57
CA ILE A 797 -18.28 28.20 20.63
C ILE A 797 -19.38 29.01 21.33
N ARG A 798 -19.01 29.70 22.41
CA ARG A 798 -19.77 30.82 22.96
C ARG A 798 -18.92 32.04 23.23
N ASP A 799 -17.59 31.94 23.12
CA ASP A 799 -16.75 33.09 23.42
C ASP A 799 -15.66 33.32 22.36
N VAL A 800 -15.98 34.22 21.43
CA VAL A 800 -15.03 34.82 20.48
C VAL A 800 -13.90 35.56 21.23
N SER A 801 -14.04 35.78 22.54
CA SER A 801 -12.99 36.35 23.39
C SER A 801 -11.85 35.37 23.73
N ALA A 802 -12.08 34.04 23.78
CA ALA A 802 -11.03 33.07 24.11
C ALA A 802 -9.98 32.92 22.98
N LEU A 803 -10.38 33.16 21.73
CA LEU A 803 -9.46 33.25 20.58
C LEU A 803 -8.57 34.50 20.63
N LYS A 804 -8.93 35.53 21.41
CA LYS A 804 -8.04 36.68 21.66
C LYS A 804 -6.93 36.32 22.64
N GLU A 805 -7.19 35.53 23.68
CA GLU A 805 -6.16 35.22 24.69
C GLU A 805 -5.04 34.30 24.20
N GLN A 806 -5.27 33.47 23.18
CA GLN A 806 -4.18 32.73 22.52
C GLN A 806 -3.38 33.58 21.49
N LEU A 807 -3.85 34.78 21.18
CA LEU A 807 -3.21 35.75 20.27
C LEU A 807 -2.58 36.96 21.02
N TYR A 808 -2.62 36.97 22.36
CA TYR A 808 -2.03 38.02 23.23
C TYR A 808 -0.85 37.49 24.02
#